data_AF-A0A1F7SPG6-F1
#
_entry.id   AF-A0A1F7SPG6-F1
#
_cell.length_a   1.000
_cell.length_b   1.000
_cell.length_c   1.000
_cell.angle_alpha   90.00
_cell.angle_beta   90.00
_cell.angle_gamma   90.00
#
_symmetry.space_group_name_H-M   'P 1'
#
loop_
_entity.id
_entity.type
_entity.pdbx_description
1 polymer ?
#
loop_
_entity_poly.entity_id
_entity_poly.type
_entity_poly.pdbx_seq_one_letter_code
_entity_poly.pdbx_strand_id
1 'polypeptide(L)'
;MKIGLNDIRKVIIGGEYPSSAESLIPKVYNDPFSSNLSKKTKEKILLASVEELSLNLDARLKRLVEGFVKGISPANFPSLLPLRKGERSKESGIEIFFLGLPFFGRNIHSFLEKILKFLNPDIIAITLSPLQGFGASLLHTFSLNNLVGLPMNFNTIYKDGNESGIYDALYSGGAGETIGFFAWKERIPVIPIGIPRRRPEIGERYPVSGVFKGKEWKEFSDSIFETFDEEIKDICDYEEARKISERLSVRLEEGLYLFGEKKQENIDEACYCASRLFDLLCLAKKERILVVSDLRFYSDFKEMTELLIKKDEMRQEIYTPPKRESDIYGFRVLREPLLFSFEHAQKKGPSMTAAQRLFSRELEKWSEKTSKEILKEEEIDRTIYEIVQRTRDDKNVSRGVSVRGGIAFKEISRALVEIKGAWTKEIIEKGAMASLPHRLNLKPGAPLKAVDLIREIVKEVVYGIGLKREDAELLCGKTFSLSKDDSRTALKKLKDKSLEQKDGEKGVVKMDHSFALEAYKDKALKDIMNNLRTEKEDVAEALKNLCNELAKKGHLSNAIPKEMRFTKKGIKELSDEAEERFNKGEISEEEFRKEMSDIENLPAALEEGEKTELPRKKISELVAEFMDIQHKYKNDECSLEDAYVHYAISENRGLKIDSEKLDYAKLHVMVYNLQKKGLLKVRDDGKLSYSLTGKALTWLLDELISSKDASSLIRDAFKKDRFSSNIVDIRKYRAGDRFQDISIIHTLKEIVKEKKPLEEVTRRQLRAFEKRPTQRQDIALCLDVSASMRQFSKLRFAKIAVAALSRAAVEKEYRVGVVAFSNEAEVVSPLGRGIEEIMDSVVTLRADQYTNIGKGIECAKKLLMAEKGPEQKHIILITDGQPNALSRDMADSSKARMSMKEEMAFRFSISEAEKVARRDIRISVLLITGGDQQGITFAKKISWIGRGKFYKVSAVERIPISALEMMG
;
A
#
# COMPACT_ATOMS: atom_id res chain seq x y z
N MET A 1 -9.20 -16.33 40.86
CA MET A 1 -9.18 -15.28 39.83
C MET A 1 -9.84 -15.90 38.63
N LYS A 2 -10.88 -15.26 38.11
CA LYS A 2 -11.47 -15.74 36.86
C LYS A 2 -10.61 -15.26 35.69
N ILE A 3 -10.30 -16.17 34.78
CA ILE A 3 -9.65 -15.86 33.51
C ILE A 3 -10.75 -15.41 32.55
N GLY A 4 -10.61 -14.21 32.00
CA GLY A 4 -11.57 -13.66 31.03
C GLY A 4 -10.98 -13.52 29.64
N LEU A 5 -11.83 -13.17 28.67
CA LEU A 5 -11.40 -12.88 27.29
C LEU A 5 -10.27 -11.85 27.24
N ASN A 6 -10.34 -10.80 28.07
CA ASN A 6 -9.32 -9.76 28.14
C ASN A 6 -7.94 -10.27 28.56
N ASP A 7 -7.86 -11.34 29.36
CA ASP A 7 -6.57 -11.93 29.74
C ASP A 7 -5.92 -12.61 28.53
N ILE A 8 -6.72 -13.36 27.76
CA ILE A 8 -6.25 -14.01 26.53
C ILE A 8 -5.92 -12.97 25.45
N ARG A 9 -6.73 -11.91 25.31
CA ARG A 9 -6.44 -10.80 24.39
C ARG A 9 -5.06 -10.23 24.64
N LYS A 10 -4.71 -9.97 25.90
CA LYS A 10 -3.39 -9.42 26.27
C LYS A 10 -2.27 -10.35 25.82
N VAL A 11 -2.40 -11.66 26.04
CA VAL A 11 -1.40 -12.66 25.63
C VAL A 11 -1.24 -12.71 24.10
N ILE A 12 -2.35 -12.69 23.35
CA ILE A 12 -2.33 -12.71 21.87
C ILE A 12 -1.75 -11.41 21.29
N ILE A 13 -2.14 -10.26 21.84
CA ILE A 13 -1.52 -8.97 21.51
C ILE A 13 -0.02 -9.03 21.81
N GLY A 14 0.35 -9.73 22.89
CA GLY A 14 1.70 -10.14 23.30
C GLY A 14 2.51 -10.94 22.28
N GLY A 15 1.92 -11.38 21.17
CA GLY A 15 2.58 -12.21 20.17
C GLY A 15 2.57 -13.72 20.49
N GLU A 16 1.92 -14.11 21.58
CA GLU A 16 1.86 -15.48 22.05
C GLU A 16 0.49 -16.11 21.82
N TYR A 17 0.47 -17.38 21.40
CA TYR A 17 -0.75 -18.19 21.34
C TYR A 17 -0.84 -19.06 22.60
N PRO A 18 -1.73 -18.73 23.55
CA PRO A 18 -1.84 -19.48 24.79
C PRO A 18 -2.33 -20.90 24.51
N SER A 19 -1.45 -21.89 24.66
CA SER A 19 -1.75 -23.30 24.35
C SER A 19 -2.92 -23.85 25.16
N SER A 20 -3.10 -23.36 26.39
CA SER A 20 -4.26 -23.68 27.24
C SER A 20 -5.57 -23.18 26.63
N ALA A 21 -5.63 -21.95 26.12
CA ALA A 21 -6.80 -21.41 25.44
C ALA A 21 -7.04 -22.07 24.07
N GLU A 22 -5.98 -22.40 23.33
CA GLU A 22 -6.06 -23.11 22.04
C GLU A 22 -6.73 -24.48 22.22
N SER A 23 -6.45 -25.19 23.31
CA SER A 23 -7.09 -26.46 23.66
C SER A 23 -8.61 -26.36 23.88
N LEU A 24 -9.16 -25.15 24.02
CA LEU A 24 -10.59 -24.90 24.16
C LEU A 24 -11.31 -24.77 22.82
N ILE A 25 -10.61 -24.43 21.74
CA ILE A 25 -11.21 -24.25 20.41
C ILE A 25 -12.01 -25.50 19.99
N PRO A 26 -11.47 -26.73 20.09
CA PRO A 26 -12.23 -27.92 19.74
C PRO A 26 -13.45 -28.14 20.64
N LYS A 27 -13.44 -27.67 21.89
CA LYS A 27 -14.57 -27.80 22.82
C LYS A 27 -15.69 -26.81 22.51
N VAL A 28 -15.34 -25.65 21.95
CA VAL A 28 -16.27 -24.59 21.59
C VAL A 28 -17.05 -24.95 20.34
N TYR A 29 -16.35 -25.48 19.34
CA TYR A 29 -16.96 -25.83 18.07
C TYR A 29 -17.39 -27.30 18.00
N ASN A 30 -16.72 -28.26 18.64
CA ASN A 30 -17.07 -29.68 18.52
C ASN A 30 -17.03 -30.18 17.05
N ASP A 31 -16.04 -29.72 16.28
CA ASP A 31 -15.90 -30.01 14.86
C ASP A 31 -14.42 -30.28 14.46
N PRO A 32 -14.10 -31.42 13.81
CA PRO A 32 -12.73 -31.72 13.36
C PRO A 32 -12.15 -30.69 12.38
N PHE A 33 -12.98 -30.08 11.54
CA PHE A 33 -12.56 -29.05 10.59
C PHE A 33 -12.06 -27.80 11.33
N SER A 34 -12.78 -27.35 12.36
CA SER A 34 -12.38 -26.22 13.20
C SER A 34 -11.03 -26.47 13.89
N SER A 35 -10.77 -27.71 14.31
CA SER A 35 -9.49 -28.11 14.92
C SER A 35 -8.33 -28.09 13.94
N ASN A 36 -8.58 -28.45 12.67
CA ASN A 36 -7.57 -28.40 11.62
C ASN A 36 -7.26 -26.96 11.21
N LEU A 37 -8.28 -26.11 11.07
CA LEU A 37 -8.09 -24.70 10.77
C LEU A 37 -7.32 -23.98 11.88
N SER A 38 -7.69 -24.20 13.15
CA SER A 38 -6.99 -23.56 14.27
C SER A 38 -5.53 -23.99 14.38
N LYS A 39 -5.25 -25.28 14.16
CA LYS A 39 -3.89 -25.80 14.10
C LYS A 39 -3.08 -25.18 12.96
N LYS A 40 -3.66 -25.01 11.77
CA LYS A 40 -3.01 -24.31 10.66
C LYS A 40 -2.76 -22.83 11.00
N THR A 41 -3.66 -22.17 11.73
CA THR A 41 -3.50 -20.76 12.15
C THR A 41 -2.26 -20.58 13.02
N LYS A 42 -1.90 -21.61 13.80
CA LYS A 42 -0.66 -21.67 14.58
C LYS A 42 0.61 -21.72 13.72
N GLU A 43 0.55 -22.36 12.55
CA GLU A 43 1.69 -22.59 11.64
C GLU A 43 2.06 -21.34 10.81
N LYS A 44 1.48 -20.17 11.12
CA LYS A 44 1.68 -18.85 10.50
C LYS A 44 1.28 -18.73 9.03
N ILE A 45 1.12 -19.83 8.31
CA ILE A 45 0.65 -19.87 6.92
C ILE A 45 -0.57 -20.79 6.81
N LEU A 46 -1.68 -20.22 6.36
CA LEU A 46 -2.97 -20.88 6.20
C LEU A 46 -3.22 -21.22 4.73
N LEU A 47 -3.24 -22.50 4.36
CA LEU A 47 -3.36 -22.92 2.96
C LEU A 47 -4.72 -22.56 2.35
N ALA A 48 -4.76 -21.67 1.37
CA ALA A 48 -6.00 -21.32 0.70
C ALA A 48 -6.41 -22.45 -0.25
N SER A 49 -7.46 -23.20 0.10
CA SER A 49 -7.89 -24.36 -0.68
C SER A 49 -9.41 -24.53 -0.67
N VAL A 50 -9.95 -25.23 -1.69
CA VAL A 50 -11.39 -25.50 -1.78
C VAL A 50 -11.83 -26.47 -0.68
N GLU A 51 -10.92 -27.30 -0.19
CA GLU A 51 -11.11 -28.14 0.99
C GLU A 51 -11.50 -27.30 2.21
N GLU A 52 -10.94 -26.10 2.36
CA GLU A 52 -11.29 -25.18 3.45
C GLU A 52 -12.64 -24.49 3.24
N LEU A 53 -13.15 -24.46 2.01
CA LEU A 53 -14.50 -23.95 1.71
C LEU A 53 -15.58 -25.02 1.85
N SER A 54 -15.22 -26.29 2.07
CA SER A 54 -16.15 -27.42 2.00
C SER A 54 -17.08 -27.60 3.20
N LEU A 55 -17.18 -26.59 4.06
CA LEU A 55 -18.14 -26.55 5.17
C LEU A 55 -19.56 -26.80 4.65
N ASN A 56 -20.11 -27.96 5.03
CA ASN A 56 -21.46 -28.41 4.68
C ASN A 56 -21.74 -28.54 3.17
N LEU A 57 -20.72 -28.44 2.30
CA LEU A 57 -20.90 -28.57 0.85
C LEU A 57 -21.07 -30.04 0.46
N ASP A 58 -22.20 -30.38 -0.15
CA ASP A 58 -22.38 -31.66 -0.82
C ASP A 58 -21.44 -31.79 -2.04
N ALA A 59 -21.31 -33.00 -2.60
CA ALA A 59 -20.41 -33.26 -3.72
C ALA A 59 -20.72 -32.42 -4.99
N ARG A 60 -21.98 -32.03 -5.20
CA ARG A 60 -22.41 -31.21 -6.34
C ARG A 60 -22.01 -29.75 -6.11
N LEU A 61 -22.33 -29.18 -4.95
CA LEU A 61 -21.99 -27.80 -4.59
C LEU A 61 -20.47 -27.62 -4.47
N LYS A 62 -19.75 -28.63 -3.95
CA LYS A 62 -18.29 -28.62 -3.93
C LYS A 62 -17.70 -28.52 -5.34
N ARG A 63 -18.19 -29.32 -6.30
CA ARG A 63 -17.74 -29.24 -7.70
C ARG A 63 -18.04 -27.88 -8.34
N LEU A 64 -19.16 -27.26 -8.00
CA LEU A 64 -19.50 -25.91 -8.43
C LEU A 64 -18.45 -24.89 -7.94
N VAL A 65 -18.15 -24.90 -6.65
CA VAL A 65 -17.16 -24.00 -6.04
C VAL A 65 -15.74 -24.27 -6.58
N GLU A 66 -15.37 -25.53 -6.80
CA GLU A 66 -14.11 -25.86 -7.48
C GLU A 66 -14.04 -25.28 -8.89
N GLY A 67 -15.15 -25.33 -9.64
CA GLY A 67 -15.26 -24.70 -10.95
C GLY A 67 -15.05 -23.19 -10.88
N PHE A 68 -15.66 -22.53 -9.89
CA PHE A 68 -15.47 -21.09 -9.65
C PHE A 68 -14.00 -20.75 -9.41
N VAL A 69 -13.30 -21.48 -8.55
CA VAL A 69 -11.88 -21.25 -8.25
C VAL A 69 -10.99 -21.54 -9.47
N LYS A 70 -11.27 -22.60 -10.21
CA LYS A 70 -10.47 -23.00 -11.38
C LYS A 70 -10.74 -22.13 -12.62
N GLY A 71 -11.75 -21.25 -12.58
CA GLY A 71 -12.22 -20.51 -13.76
C GLY A 71 -12.85 -21.41 -14.80
N ILE A 72 -13.38 -22.56 -14.38
CA ILE A 72 -13.99 -23.56 -15.24
C ILE A 72 -15.49 -23.41 -15.10
N SER A 73 -16.14 -23.04 -16.19
CA SER A 73 -17.60 -23.07 -16.26
C SER A 73 -18.09 -24.49 -15.98
N PRO A 74 -19.22 -24.66 -15.26
CA PRO A 74 -19.92 -25.93 -15.15
C PRO A 74 -20.30 -26.56 -16.52
N ALA A 75 -20.04 -25.91 -17.65
CA ALA A 75 -20.22 -26.45 -19.01
C ALA A 75 -19.52 -27.81 -19.29
N ASN A 76 -18.58 -28.26 -18.45
CA ASN A 76 -18.04 -29.63 -18.49
C ASN A 76 -18.92 -30.68 -17.77
N PHE A 77 -20.10 -30.31 -17.26
CA PHE A 77 -21.18 -31.25 -16.98
C PHE A 77 -21.97 -31.43 -18.29
N PRO A 78 -21.91 -32.60 -18.95
CA PRO A 78 -22.47 -32.84 -20.29
C PRO A 78 -24.02 -32.93 -20.32
N SER A 79 -24.71 -32.06 -19.58
CA SER A 79 -26.16 -31.96 -19.56
C SER A 79 -26.67 -30.62 -18.99
N LEU A 80 -26.09 -29.46 -19.35
CA LEU A 80 -26.91 -28.25 -19.44
C LEU A 80 -27.79 -28.42 -20.69
N LEU A 81 -28.74 -29.36 -20.57
CA LEU A 81 -29.89 -29.51 -21.45
C LEU A 81 -30.49 -28.12 -21.70
N PRO A 82 -31.07 -27.86 -22.88
CA PRO A 82 -31.93 -26.70 -23.04
C PRO A 82 -32.93 -26.79 -21.89
N LEU A 83 -33.08 -25.71 -21.11
CA LEU A 83 -34.28 -25.52 -20.31
C LEU A 83 -35.43 -25.78 -21.28
N ARG A 84 -36.09 -26.95 -21.17
CA ARG A 84 -37.11 -27.36 -22.11
C ARG A 84 -38.16 -26.25 -22.08
N LYS A 85 -38.38 -25.62 -23.24
CA LYS A 85 -39.54 -24.74 -23.46
C LYS A 85 -40.78 -25.51 -22.98
N GLY A 86 -41.35 -25.09 -21.86
CA GLY A 86 -42.55 -25.72 -21.30
C GLY A 86 -42.64 -25.71 -19.77
N GLU A 87 -41.53 -25.73 -19.04
CA GLU A 87 -41.56 -25.77 -17.57
C GLU A 87 -41.05 -24.47 -16.95
N ARG A 88 -41.86 -23.42 -17.08
CA ARG A 88 -41.87 -22.37 -16.05
C ARG A 88 -43.28 -21.91 -15.79
N SER A 89 -43.82 -22.38 -14.66
CA SER A 89 -44.40 -21.54 -13.61
C SER A 89 -45.09 -22.43 -12.58
N LYS A 90 -44.68 -22.31 -11.31
CA LYS A 90 -45.27 -22.88 -10.06
C LYS A 90 -44.66 -24.15 -9.43
N GLU A 91 -43.78 -24.92 -10.07
CA GLU A 91 -43.34 -26.23 -9.49
C GLU A 91 -41.86 -26.36 -9.06
N SER A 92 -40.97 -25.39 -9.32
CA SER A 92 -39.54 -25.53 -8.98
C SER A 92 -39.22 -25.46 -7.48
N GLY A 93 -40.11 -24.90 -6.65
CA GLY A 93 -39.95 -24.84 -5.18
C GLY A 93 -38.70 -24.13 -4.65
N ILE A 94 -38.00 -23.34 -5.48
CA ILE A 94 -36.85 -22.50 -5.06
C ILE A 94 -37.38 -21.14 -4.59
N GLU A 95 -36.99 -20.72 -3.40
CA GLU A 95 -37.26 -19.38 -2.86
C GLU A 95 -35.96 -18.60 -2.74
N ILE A 96 -35.88 -17.38 -3.31
CA ILE A 96 -34.67 -16.56 -3.29
C ILE A 96 -34.93 -15.29 -2.47
N PHE A 97 -34.12 -15.08 -1.44
CA PHE A 97 -34.16 -13.92 -0.57
C PHE A 97 -32.92 -13.06 -0.80
N PHE A 98 -33.08 -11.80 -1.18
CA PHE A 98 -31.99 -10.86 -1.45
C PHE A 98 -31.81 -9.91 -0.27
N LEU A 99 -30.58 -9.82 0.25
CA LEU A 99 -30.23 -8.92 1.34
C LEU A 99 -28.91 -8.19 1.02
N GLY A 100 -28.97 -6.86 0.96
CA GLY A 100 -27.81 -6.00 0.72
C GLY A 100 -27.37 -5.32 2.01
N LEU A 101 -26.10 -5.39 2.39
CA LEU A 101 -25.61 -4.78 3.64
C LEU A 101 -24.14 -4.34 3.54
N PRO A 102 -23.71 -3.35 4.36
CA PRO A 102 -22.30 -3.13 4.61
C PRO A 102 -21.73 -4.32 5.38
N PHE A 103 -20.60 -4.89 4.94
CA PHE A 103 -20.08 -6.14 5.49
C PHE A 103 -19.48 -6.02 6.90
N PHE A 104 -19.48 -4.82 7.48
CA PHE A 104 -19.09 -4.58 8.87
C PHE A 104 -19.86 -3.40 9.45
N GLY A 105 -20.24 -3.51 10.72
CA GLY A 105 -21.03 -2.52 11.46
C GLY A 105 -21.35 -3.03 12.86
N ARG A 106 -21.89 -2.15 13.71
CA ARG A 106 -22.13 -2.44 15.13
C ARG A 106 -23.28 -3.44 15.30
N ASN A 107 -24.33 -3.28 14.51
CA ASN A 107 -25.58 -4.04 14.60
C ASN A 107 -25.68 -5.14 13.53
N ILE A 108 -24.77 -5.17 12.54
CA ILE A 108 -24.77 -6.15 11.44
C ILE A 108 -24.85 -7.59 11.94
N HIS A 109 -24.04 -7.97 12.93
CA HIS A 109 -24.02 -9.34 13.46
C HIS A 109 -25.37 -9.77 14.05
N SER A 110 -25.97 -8.95 14.92
CA SER A 110 -27.22 -9.28 15.63
C SER A 110 -28.41 -9.27 14.69
N PHE A 111 -28.41 -8.35 13.73
CA PHE A 111 -29.36 -8.30 12.63
C PHE A 111 -29.29 -9.55 11.76
N LEU A 112 -28.10 -9.92 11.28
CA LEU A 112 -27.92 -11.14 10.46
C LEU A 112 -28.34 -12.39 11.23
N GLU A 113 -27.99 -12.53 12.51
CA GLU A 113 -28.44 -13.65 13.35
C GLU A 113 -29.98 -13.74 13.42
N LYS A 114 -30.68 -12.61 13.55
CA LYS A 114 -32.16 -12.57 13.58
C LYS A 114 -32.74 -12.98 12.22
N ILE A 115 -32.24 -12.39 11.14
CA ILE A 115 -32.71 -12.67 9.77
C ILE A 115 -32.46 -14.13 9.37
N LEU A 116 -31.27 -14.67 9.67
CA LEU A 116 -30.92 -16.05 9.36
C LEU A 116 -31.83 -17.05 10.10
N LYS A 117 -32.15 -16.79 11.38
CA LYS A 117 -33.11 -17.61 12.14
C LYS A 117 -34.53 -17.50 11.59
N PHE A 118 -34.95 -16.30 11.21
CA PHE A 118 -36.29 -16.06 10.65
C PHE A 118 -36.46 -16.73 9.29
N LEU A 119 -35.50 -16.54 8.39
CA LEU A 119 -35.56 -17.05 7.02
C LEU A 119 -35.23 -18.53 6.93
N ASN A 120 -34.48 -19.10 7.88
CA ASN A 120 -34.06 -20.51 7.89
C ASN A 120 -33.66 -21.03 6.50
N PRO A 121 -32.60 -20.47 5.87
CA PRO A 121 -32.24 -20.81 4.50
C PRO A 121 -31.59 -22.19 4.40
N ASP A 122 -31.83 -22.88 3.29
CA ASP A 122 -31.16 -24.14 2.94
C ASP A 122 -29.77 -23.91 2.34
N ILE A 123 -29.55 -22.76 1.68
CA ILE A 123 -28.26 -22.34 1.13
C ILE A 123 -28.07 -20.84 1.37
N ILE A 124 -26.85 -20.43 1.69
CA ILE A 124 -26.46 -19.02 1.71
C ILE A 124 -25.50 -18.74 0.56
N ALA A 125 -25.86 -17.84 -0.36
CA ALA A 125 -24.95 -17.33 -1.38
C ALA A 125 -24.38 -15.98 -0.92
N ILE A 126 -23.06 -15.80 -0.94
CA ILE A 126 -22.40 -14.58 -0.46
C ILE A 126 -21.50 -13.97 -1.53
N THR A 127 -21.56 -12.65 -1.72
CA THR A 127 -20.80 -11.95 -2.78
C THR A 127 -19.30 -11.74 -2.46
N LEU A 128 -18.72 -12.59 -1.61
CA LEU A 128 -17.28 -12.66 -1.38
C LEU A 128 -16.63 -13.57 -2.42
N SER A 129 -15.38 -13.27 -2.81
CA SER A 129 -14.60 -14.19 -3.64
C SER A 129 -14.36 -15.51 -2.90
N PRO A 130 -14.22 -16.65 -3.60
CA PRO A 130 -14.13 -17.95 -2.95
C PRO A 130 -12.98 -18.07 -1.96
N LEU A 131 -11.73 -17.89 -2.39
CA LEU A 131 -10.57 -18.06 -1.51
C LEU A 131 -10.25 -16.79 -0.72
N GLN A 132 -9.96 -15.67 -1.41
CA GLN A 132 -9.46 -14.46 -0.75
C GLN A 132 -10.50 -13.75 0.12
N GLY A 133 -11.80 -13.87 -0.20
CA GLY A 133 -12.88 -13.26 0.55
C GLY A 133 -13.46 -14.21 1.61
N PHE A 134 -14.17 -15.24 1.17
CA PHE A 134 -14.88 -16.15 2.06
C PHE A 134 -13.94 -17.13 2.77
N GLY A 135 -12.95 -17.70 2.08
CA GLY A 135 -11.94 -18.56 2.69
C GLY A 135 -11.18 -17.86 3.83
N ALA A 136 -10.70 -16.64 3.59
CA ALA A 136 -10.09 -15.82 4.64
C ALA A 136 -11.07 -15.54 5.80
N SER A 137 -12.34 -15.25 5.49
CA SER A 137 -13.38 -15.05 6.52
C SER A 137 -13.60 -16.29 7.37
N LEU A 138 -13.62 -17.50 6.80
CA LEU A 138 -13.74 -18.76 7.54
C LEU A 138 -12.55 -19.00 8.47
N LEU A 139 -11.35 -18.70 7.99
CA LEU A 139 -10.14 -18.77 8.81
C LEU A 139 -10.24 -17.85 10.03
N HIS A 140 -10.73 -16.62 9.82
CA HIS A 140 -10.99 -15.70 10.92
C HIS A 140 -12.06 -16.25 11.88
N THR A 141 -13.19 -16.73 11.37
CA THR A 141 -14.32 -17.25 12.16
C THR A 141 -13.90 -18.25 13.23
N PHE A 142 -13.03 -19.20 12.89
CA PHE A 142 -12.56 -20.27 13.79
C PHE A 142 -11.21 -19.98 14.45
N SER A 143 -10.70 -18.76 14.31
CA SER A 143 -9.44 -18.33 14.93
C SER A 143 -9.63 -17.92 16.39
N LEU A 144 -8.57 -18.07 17.18
CA LEU A 144 -8.54 -17.54 18.54
C LEU A 144 -8.71 -16.01 18.55
N ASN A 145 -8.20 -15.30 17.53
CA ASN A 145 -8.38 -13.86 17.34
C ASN A 145 -9.88 -13.48 17.36
N ASN A 146 -10.71 -14.14 16.54
CA ASN A 146 -12.14 -13.87 16.52
C ASN A 146 -12.83 -14.20 17.86
N LEU A 147 -12.47 -15.34 18.45
CA LEU A 147 -13.03 -15.82 19.72
C LEU A 147 -12.77 -14.87 20.89
N VAL A 148 -11.66 -14.14 20.83
CA VAL A 148 -11.37 -13.07 21.77
C VAL A 148 -11.75 -11.70 21.22
N GLY A 149 -12.30 -11.53 20.03
CA GLY A 149 -12.67 -10.22 19.48
C GLY A 149 -11.49 -9.31 19.14
N LEU A 150 -10.38 -9.91 18.74
CA LEU A 150 -9.28 -9.22 18.06
C LEU A 150 -9.47 -9.34 16.55
N PRO A 151 -9.18 -8.28 15.78
CA PRO A 151 -9.14 -8.41 14.32
C PRO A 151 -8.01 -9.35 13.89
N MET A 152 -8.14 -9.91 12.69
CA MET A 152 -7.09 -10.71 12.07
C MET A 152 -6.60 -10.01 10.81
N ASN A 153 -5.39 -9.45 10.90
CA ASN A 153 -4.67 -8.90 9.77
C ASN A 153 -3.91 -10.02 9.05
N PHE A 154 -3.97 -10.06 7.72
CA PHE A 154 -3.26 -11.07 6.95
C PHE A 154 -2.72 -10.55 5.60
N ASN A 155 -1.67 -11.19 5.12
CA ASN A 155 -1.20 -11.10 3.74
C ASN A 155 -1.66 -12.34 2.95
N THR A 156 -2.00 -12.15 1.69
CA THR A 156 -2.19 -13.26 0.75
C THR A 156 -0.83 -13.67 0.20
N ILE A 157 -0.45 -14.94 0.39
CA ILE A 157 0.74 -15.58 -0.18
C ILE A 157 0.35 -16.24 -1.49
N TYR A 158 1.11 -15.98 -2.55
CA TYR A 158 0.93 -16.60 -3.86
C TYR A 158 1.89 -17.79 -4.03
N LYS A 159 1.57 -18.74 -4.91
CA LYS A 159 2.36 -19.97 -5.15
C LYS A 159 3.78 -19.71 -5.64
N ASP A 160 4.07 -18.52 -6.15
CA ASP A 160 5.41 -18.08 -6.53
C ASP A 160 6.21 -17.48 -5.36
N GLY A 161 5.69 -17.56 -4.13
CA GLY A 161 6.36 -17.09 -2.91
C GLY A 161 6.19 -15.60 -2.63
N ASN A 162 5.58 -14.84 -3.54
CA ASN A 162 5.30 -13.42 -3.33
C ASN A 162 4.11 -13.22 -2.37
N GLU A 163 4.09 -12.09 -1.68
CA GLU A 163 3.02 -11.71 -0.76
C GLU A 163 2.33 -10.44 -1.22
N SER A 164 1.02 -10.30 -0.94
CA SER A 164 0.34 -9.02 -1.08
C SER A 164 0.98 -8.00 -0.14
N GLY A 165 1.39 -6.83 -0.65
CA GLY A 165 1.97 -5.76 0.17
C GLY A 165 0.95 -5.00 1.04
N ILE A 166 -0.17 -5.63 1.39
CA ILE A 166 -1.38 -5.00 1.90
C ILE A 166 -2.02 -5.93 2.92
N TYR A 167 -2.34 -5.32 4.05
CA TYR A 167 -2.99 -5.95 5.18
C TYR A 167 -4.50 -5.85 4.98
N ASP A 168 -5.13 -6.94 4.54
CA ASP A 168 -6.57 -7.09 4.69
C ASP A 168 -6.85 -7.41 6.17
N ALA A 169 -7.85 -6.74 6.75
CA ALA A 169 -8.26 -6.95 8.13
C ALA A 169 -9.65 -7.58 8.16
N LEU A 170 -9.80 -8.64 8.95
CA LEU A 170 -11.09 -9.27 9.23
C LEU A 170 -11.51 -8.92 10.64
N TYR A 171 -12.79 -8.60 10.80
CA TYR A 171 -13.36 -8.09 12.04
C TYR A 171 -14.44 -9.03 12.56
N SER A 172 -14.48 -9.22 13.88
CA SER A 172 -15.55 -9.96 14.54
C SER A 172 -16.88 -9.24 14.36
N GLY A 173 -17.95 -9.97 14.03
CA GLY A 173 -19.27 -9.41 13.77
C GLY A 173 -19.46 -8.86 12.36
N GLY A 174 -18.44 -8.98 11.49
CA GLY A 174 -18.62 -8.78 10.06
C GLY A 174 -19.52 -9.85 9.45
N ALA A 175 -20.05 -9.58 8.26
CA ALA A 175 -20.96 -10.47 7.55
C ALA A 175 -20.34 -11.86 7.29
N GLY A 176 -19.09 -11.90 6.82
CA GLY A 176 -18.37 -13.16 6.56
C GLY A 176 -18.17 -14.01 7.82
N GLU A 177 -17.85 -13.39 8.96
CA GLU A 177 -17.69 -14.09 10.24
C GLU A 177 -19.04 -14.60 10.78
N THR A 178 -20.05 -13.73 10.80
CA THR A 178 -21.38 -14.04 11.32
C THR A 178 -22.04 -15.17 10.51
N ILE A 179 -21.97 -15.08 9.17
CA ILE A 179 -22.51 -16.11 8.26
C ILE A 179 -21.71 -17.40 8.40
N GLY A 180 -20.38 -17.32 8.40
CA GLY A 180 -19.53 -18.50 8.56
C GLY A 180 -19.83 -19.25 9.86
N PHE A 181 -19.99 -18.53 10.98
CA PHE A 181 -20.31 -19.12 12.27
C PHE A 181 -21.73 -19.70 12.31
N PHE A 182 -22.73 -18.94 11.85
CA PHE A 182 -24.13 -19.39 11.86
C PHE A 182 -24.33 -20.60 10.95
N ALA A 183 -23.81 -20.55 9.73
CA ALA A 183 -23.95 -21.62 8.75
C ALA A 183 -23.23 -22.89 9.22
N TRP A 184 -22.08 -22.76 9.87
CA TRP A 184 -21.43 -23.88 10.53
C TRP A 184 -22.32 -24.52 11.61
N LYS A 185 -22.86 -23.70 12.51
CA LYS A 185 -23.67 -24.16 13.65
C LYS A 185 -24.95 -24.87 13.20
N GLU A 186 -25.64 -24.29 12.21
CA GLU A 186 -26.91 -24.81 11.70
C GLU A 186 -26.73 -25.77 10.50
N ARG A 187 -25.48 -26.10 10.13
CA ARG A 187 -25.10 -26.99 9.01
C ARG A 187 -25.63 -26.55 7.63
N ILE A 188 -25.63 -25.24 7.40
CA ILE A 188 -26.07 -24.64 6.13
C ILE A 188 -24.85 -24.51 5.19
N PRO A 189 -24.93 -24.95 3.92
CA PRO A 189 -23.91 -24.70 2.91
C PRO A 189 -23.82 -23.21 2.52
N VAL A 190 -22.60 -22.70 2.39
CA VAL A 190 -22.32 -21.33 1.94
C VAL A 190 -21.59 -21.34 0.60
N ILE A 191 -22.12 -20.63 -0.38
CA ILE A 191 -21.60 -20.56 -1.75
C ILE A 191 -21.03 -19.16 -2.01
N PRO A 192 -19.70 -19.01 -2.13
CA PRO A 192 -19.10 -17.72 -2.49
C PRO A 192 -19.28 -17.46 -3.99
N ILE A 193 -19.99 -16.39 -4.32
CA ILE A 193 -20.34 -16.00 -5.70
C ILE A 193 -19.63 -14.71 -6.15
N GLY A 194 -18.75 -14.14 -5.32
CA GLY A 194 -18.04 -12.90 -5.60
C GLY A 194 -16.92 -13.04 -6.64
N ILE A 195 -16.57 -11.92 -7.27
CA ILE A 195 -15.49 -11.85 -8.25
C ILE A 195 -14.12 -12.08 -7.59
N PRO A 196 -13.26 -12.97 -8.13
CA PRO A 196 -11.89 -13.08 -7.65
C PRO A 196 -11.13 -11.77 -7.81
N ARG A 197 -10.45 -11.34 -6.75
CA ARG A 197 -9.59 -10.15 -6.82
C ARG A 197 -8.38 -10.46 -7.69
N ARG A 198 -7.99 -9.48 -8.51
CA ARG A 198 -6.73 -9.58 -9.25
C ARG A 198 -5.56 -9.58 -8.28
N ARG A 199 -4.44 -10.14 -8.70
CA ARG A 199 -3.19 -9.98 -7.98
C ARG A 199 -2.72 -8.52 -8.09
N PRO A 200 -2.40 -7.82 -6.99
CA PRO A 200 -1.83 -6.47 -7.06
C PRO A 200 -0.44 -6.55 -7.66
N GLU A 201 -0.09 -5.59 -8.50
CA GLU A 201 1.26 -5.49 -9.04
C GLU A 201 2.27 -4.99 -7.97
N ILE A 202 3.56 -5.22 -8.17
CA ILE A 202 4.60 -4.83 -7.20
C ILE A 202 4.55 -3.30 -7.01
N GLY A 203 4.29 -2.85 -5.78
CA GLY A 203 4.16 -1.43 -5.42
C GLY A 203 2.74 -0.87 -5.56
N GLU A 204 1.79 -1.64 -6.10
CA GLU A 204 0.37 -1.31 -6.12
C GLU A 204 -0.22 -1.49 -4.71
N ARG A 205 -0.67 -0.40 -4.08
CA ARG A 205 -1.46 -0.44 -2.85
C ARG A 205 -2.94 -0.52 -3.24
N TYR A 206 -3.57 -1.68 -3.11
CA TYR A 206 -4.99 -1.72 -2.75
C TYR A 206 -5.22 -0.81 -1.54
N PRO A 207 -6.28 0.00 -1.59
CA PRO A 207 -6.76 0.64 -0.39
C PRO A 207 -7.06 -0.47 0.63
N VAL A 208 -6.50 -0.36 1.84
CA VAL A 208 -6.99 -1.10 3.00
C VAL A 208 -8.51 -0.88 3.00
N SER A 209 -9.29 -1.96 2.90
CA SER A 209 -10.75 -2.02 2.82
C SER A 209 -11.44 -0.64 2.92
N GLY A 210 -11.89 -0.08 1.80
CA GLY A 210 -12.77 1.09 1.78
C GLY A 210 -12.13 2.49 1.74
N VAL A 211 -10.86 2.64 1.32
CA VAL A 211 -10.35 3.98 0.96
C VAL A 211 -10.67 4.29 -0.49
N PHE A 212 -11.87 4.83 -0.71
CA PHE A 212 -12.29 5.34 -2.00
C PHE A 212 -11.52 6.59 -2.43
N LYS A 213 -11.52 6.89 -3.73
CA LYS A 213 -10.84 8.05 -4.35
C LYS A 213 -11.65 9.33 -4.15
N GLY A 214 -11.78 9.76 -2.89
CA GLY A 214 -12.34 11.06 -2.55
C GLY A 214 -12.74 11.09 -1.09
N LYS A 215 -12.20 12.05 -0.33
CA LYS A 215 -12.57 12.24 1.08
C LYS A 215 -14.10 12.40 1.22
N GLU A 216 -14.70 13.14 0.28
CA GLU A 216 -16.14 13.43 0.23
C GLU A 216 -16.99 12.19 -0.07
N TRP A 217 -16.62 11.37 -1.06
CA TRP A 217 -17.34 10.12 -1.33
C TRP A 217 -17.18 9.11 -0.20
N LYS A 218 -16.00 9.04 0.45
CA LYS A 218 -15.81 8.20 1.63
C LYS A 218 -16.73 8.63 2.77
N GLU A 219 -16.75 9.92 3.11
CA GLU A 219 -17.64 10.48 4.13
C GLU A 219 -19.13 10.22 3.78
N PHE A 220 -19.51 10.37 2.51
CA PHE A 220 -20.86 10.06 2.04
C PHE A 220 -21.21 8.56 2.22
N SER A 221 -20.36 7.66 1.73
CA SER A 221 -20.59 6.21 1.83
C SER A 221 -20.59 5.72 3.29
N ASP A 222 -19.68 6.22 4.13
CA ASP A 222 -19.63 5.93 5.56
C ASP A 222 -20.93 6.41 6.24
N SER A 223 -21.46 7.59 5.86
CA SER A 223 -22.74 8.07 6.39
C SER A 223 -23.92 7.18 6.00
N ILE A 224 -23.91 6.59 4.80
CA ILE A 224 -24.94 5.63 4.38
C ILE A 224 -24.81 4.32 5.17
N PHE A 225 -23.59 3.84 5.39
CA PHE A 225 -23.36 2.64 6.20
C PHE A 225 -23.75 2.84 7.67
N GLU A 226 -23.49 4.02 8.24
CA GLU A 226 -23.97 4.39 9.57
C GLU A 226 -25.51 4.47 9.61
N THR A 227 -26.13 5.04 8.58
CA THR A 227 -27.60 5.06 8.45
C THR A 227 -28.17 3.64 8.40
N PHE A 228 -27.56 2.76 7.61
CA PHE A 228 -27.95 1.35 7.54
C PHE A 228 -27.86 0.70 8.92
N ASP A 229 -26.71 0.83 9.59
CA ASP A 229 -26.44 0.18 10.88
C ASP A 229 -27.38 0.64 12.00
N GLU A 230 -27.80 1.91 12.02
CA GLU A 230 -28.79 2.42 12.96
C GLU A 230 -30.22 1.95 12.64
N GLU A 231 -30.63 1.94 11.37
CA GLU A 231 -31.98 1.52 10.99
C GLU A 231 -32.22 0.02 11.23
N ILE A 232 -31.21 -0.85 11.07
CA ILE A 232 -31.36 -2.30 11.25
C ILE A 232 -31.42 -2.77 12.71
N LYS A 233 -31.11 -1.90 13.68
CA LYS A 233 -30.88 -2.26 15.09
C LYS A 233 -32.00 -3.14 15.68
N ASP A 234 -33.24 -2.75 15.42
CA ASP A 234 -34.43 -3.39 15.98
C ASP A 234 -35.23 -4.21 14.95
N ILE A 235 -34.72 -4.30 13.71
CA ILE A 235 -35.40 -5.01 12.63
C ILE A 235 -35.28 -6.53 12.81
N CYS A 236 -36.42 -7.20 12.69
CA CYS A 236 -36.53 -8.66 12.67
C CYS A 236 -37.26 -9.18 11.43
N ASP A 237 -37.86 -8.29 10.63
CA ASP A 237 -38.60 -8.62 9.41
C ASP A 237 -37.72 -8.50 8.17
N TYR A 238 -37.78 -9.52 7.31
CA TYR A 238 -36.99 -9.55 6.09
C TYR A 238 -37.47 -8.53 5.04
N GLU A 239 -38.77 -8.27 4.92
CA GLU A 239 -39.28 -7.33 3.92
C GLU A 239 -38.91 -5.89 4.25
N GLU A 240 -38.92 -5.53 5.54
CA GLU A 240 -38.41 -4.25 6.03
C GLU A 240 -36.90 -4.09 5.75
N ALA A 241 -36.11 -5.10 6.10
CA ALA A 241 -34.68 -5.15 5.79
C ALA A 241 -34.38 -5.01 4.29
N ARG A 242 -35.15 -5.71 3.44
CA ARG A 242 -35.03 -5.65 1.99
C ARG A 242 -35.29 -4.23 1.47
N LYS A 243 -36.32 -3.56 1.97
CA LYS A 243 -36.65 -2.17 1.58
C LYS A 243 -35.52 -1.19 1.94
N ILE A 244 -34.90 -1.37 3.10
CA ILE A 244 -33.74 -0.55 3.52
C ILE A 244 -32.55 -0.80 2.61
N SER A 245 -32.25 -2.08 2.32
CA SER A 245 -31.20 -2.47 1.39
C SER A 245 -31.39 -1.82 0.01
N GLU A 246 -32.59 -1.89 -0.54
CA GLU A 246 -32.94 -1.30 -1.84
C GLU A 246 -32.78 0.23 -1.83
N ARG A 247 -33.39 0.90 -0.83
CA ARG A 247 -33.35 2.36 -0.72
C ARG A 247 -31.92 2.88 -0.57
N LEU A 248 -31.11 2.27 0.30
CA LEU A 248 -29.75 2.73 0.57
C LEU A 248 -28.77 2.34 -0.56
N SER A 249 -28.99 1.21 -1.24
CA SER A 249 -28.24 0.84 -2.44
C SER A 249 -28.48 1.85 -3.58
N VAL A 250 -29.74 2.26 -3.81
CA VAL A 250 -30.05 3.28 -4.83
C VAL A 250 -29.39 4.63 -4.49
N ARG A 251 -29.40 5.05 -3.22
CA ARG A 251 -28.70 6.26 -2.78
C ARG A 251 -27.19 6.20 -2.98
N LEU A 252 -26.57 5.03 -2.78
CA LEU A 252 -25.15 4.84 -3.10
C LEU A 252 -24.90 4.97 -4.60
N GLU A 253 -25.76 4.38 -5.43
CA GLU A 253 -25.67 4.52 -6.89
C GLU A 253 -25.79 5.98 -7.34
N GLU A 254 -26.75 6.73 -6.81
CA GLU A 254 -26.91 8.17 -7.07
C GLU A 254 -25.66 8.95 -6.67
N GLY A 255 -25.08 8.63 -5.51
CA GLY A 255 -23.83 9.20 -5.04
C GLY A 255 -22.67 8.98 -6.01
N LEU A 256 -22.55 7.81 -6.63
CA LEU A 256 -21.48 7.55 -7.63
C LEU A 256 -21.54 8.55 -8.78
N TYR A 257 -22.74 8.93 -9.25
CA TYR A 257 -22.90 9.96 -10.28
C TYR A 257 -22.56 11.36 -9.77
N LEU A 258 -22.99 11.70 -8.54
CA LEU A 258 -22.75 13.01 -7.93
C LEU A 258 -21.26 13.29 -7.70
N PHE A 259 -20.50 12.26 -7.30
CA PHE A 259 -19.07 12.37 -6.99
C PHE A 259 -18.15 11.94 -8.15
N GLY A 260 -18.70 11.61 -9.33
CA GLY A 260 -17.91 11.24 -10.51
C GLY A 260 -17.16 9.91 -10.39
N GLU A 261 -17.62 9.01 -9.52
CA GLU A 261 -17.02 7.70 -9.28
C GLU A 261 -17.45 6.68 -10.36
N LYS A 262 -16.63 5.66 -10.59
CA LYS A 262 -16.84 4.69 -11.68
C LYS A 262 -17.98 3.71 -11.37
N LYS A 263 -19.14 3.88 -12.00
CA LYS A 263 -20.24 2.90 -11.93
C LYS A 263 -19.91 1.54 -12.57
N GLN A 264 -19.04 1.49 -13.57
CA GLN A 264 -18.77 0.27 -14.33
C GLN A 264 -18.22 -0.88 -13.46
N GLU A 265 -17.37 -0.57 -12.47
CA GLU A 265 -16.78 -1.60 -11.59
C GLU A 265 -17.87 -2.32 -10.76
N ASN A 266 -18.84 -1.56 -10.22
CA ASN A 266 -19.97 -2.13 -9.48
C ASN A 266 -20.89 -2.96 -10.41
N ILE A 267 -21.09 -2.53 -11.65
CA ILE A 267 -21.88 -3.28 -12.65
C ILE A 267 -21.17 -4.59 -13.01
N ASP A 268 -19.85 -4.56 -13.18
CA ASP A 268 -19.06 -5.77 -13.49
C ASP A 268 -19.10 -6.76 -12.32
N GLU A 269 -19.01 -6.29 -11.08
CA GLU A 269 -19.20 -7.11 -9.86
C GLU A 269 -20.61 -7.71 -9.82
N ALA A 270 -21.64 -6.89 -10.06
CA ALA A 270 -23.04 -7.33 -10.10
C ALA A 270 -23.29 -8.40 -11.18
N CYS A 271 -22.81 -8.20 -12.41
CA CYS A 271 -22.97 -9.15 -13.51
C CYS A 271 -22.26 -10.48 -13.23
N TYR A 272 -21.05 -10.41 -12.65
CA TYR A 272 -20.31 -11.61 -12.27
C TYR A 272 -21.05 -12.39 -11.17
N CYS A 273 -21.49 -11.73 -10.11
CA CYS A 273 -22.23 -12.36 -9.01
C CYS A 273 -23.56 -12.95 -9.50
N ALA A 274 -24.28 -12.24 -10.36
CA ALA A 274 -25.53 -12.72 -10.98
C ALA A 274 -25.30 -13.99 -11.81
N SER A 275 -24.18 -14.05 -12.54
CA SER A 275 -23.81 -15.23 -13.33
C SER A 275 -23.46 -16.44 -12.46
N ARG A 276 -22.75 -16.23 -11.35
CA ARG A 276 -22.42 -17.30 -10.38
C ARG A 276 -23.66 -17.78 -9.62
N LEU A 277 -24.55 -16.86 -9.24
CA LEU A 277 -25.85 -17.22 -8.65
C LEU A 277 -26.70 -17.99 -9.66
N PHE A 278 -26.69 -17.61 -10.93
CA PHE A 278 -27.37 -18.36 -11.98
C PHE A 278 -26.81 -19.78 -12.15
N ASP A 279 -25.48 -19.96 -12.09
CA ASP A 279 -24.83 -21.28 -12.11
C ASP A 279 -25.30 -22.14 -10.92
N LEU A 280 -25.43 -21.55 -9.71
CA LEU A 280 -25.97 -22.22 -8.53
C LEU A 280 -27.44 -22.61 -8.72
N LEU A 281 -28.28 -21.70 -9.24
CA LEU A 281 -29.70 -21.93 -9.47
C LEU A 281 -29.95 -23.04 -10.50
N CYS A 282 -29.05 -23.23 -11.47
CA CYS A 282 -29.13 -24.34 -12.41
C CYS A 282 -28.91 -25.70 -11.74
N LEU A 283 -28.24 -25.72 -10.60
CA LEU A 283 -28.01 -26.94 -9.81
C LEU A 283 -28.99 -27.08 -8.64
N ALA A 284 -29.64 -25.99 -8.24
CA ALA A 284 -30.52 -25.92 -7.08
C ALA A 284 -31.78 -26.79 -7.25
N LYS A 285 -32.29 -27.32 -6.13
CA LYS A 285 -33.50 -28.16 -6.11
C LYS A 285 -34.66 -27.41 -5.47
N LYS A 286 -35.35 -27.95 -4.45
CA LYS A 286 -36.33 -27.19 -3.66
C LYS A 286 -35.61 -26.59 -2.45
N GLU A 287 -34.92 -25.48 -2.67
CA GLU A 287 -34.03 -24.85 -1.68
C GLU A 287 -34.44 -23.39 -1.46
N ARG A 288 -34.45 -22.94 -0.20
CA ARG A 288 -34.52 -21.54 0.23
C ARG A 288 -33.13 -20.95 0.21
N ILE A 289 -32.86 -20.06 -0.73
CA ILE A 289 -31.53 -19.47 -0.94
C ILE A 289 -31.54 -18.03 -0.41
N LEU A 290 -30.77 -17.77 0.64
CA LEU A 290 -30.47 -16.41 1.07
C LEU A 290 -29.23 -15.89 0.36
N VAL A 291 -29.38 -14.77 -0.33
CA VAL A 291 -28.31 -14.09 -1.04
C VAL A 291 -27.88 -12.86 -0.25
N VAL A 292 -26.66 -12.89 0.27
CA VAL A 292 -26.05 -11.78 1.00
C VAL A 292 -25.06 -11.05 0.11
N SER A 293 -25.41 -9.81 -0.23
CA SER A 293 -24.65 -8.95 -1.14
C SER A 293 -24.08 -7.74 -0.42
N ASP A 294 -22.94 -7.27 -0.90
CA ASP A 294 -22.46 -5.94 -0.57
C ASP A 294 -23.48 -4.89 -1.05
N LEU A 295 -23.79 -3.94 -0.17
CA LEU A 295 -24.77 -2.88 -0.43
C LEU A 295 -24.41 -2.00 -1.65
N ARG A 296 -23.11 -1.90 -1.99
CA ARG A 296 -22.60 -1.00 -3.06
C ARG A 296 -23.12 -1.31 -4.45
N PHE A 297 -23.43 -2.57 -4.74
CA PHE A 297 -23.90 -3.03 -6.05
C PHE A 297 -25.17 -3.89 -5.95
N TYR A 298 -25.83 -3.87 -4.80
CA TYR A 298 -26.96 -4.75 -4.48
C TYR A 298 -28.14 -4.60 -5.47
N SER A 299 -28.55 -3.37 -5.76
CA SER A 299 -29.68 -3.10 -6.67
C SER A 299 -29.38 -3.60 -8.09
N ASP A 300 -28.23 -3.21 -8.66
CA ASP A 300 -27.75 -3.73 -9.96
C ASP A 300 -27.67 -5.26 -9.99
N PHE A 301 -27.14 -5.90 -8.94
CA PHE A 301 -27.01 -7.36 -8.85
C PHE A 301 -28.35 -8.08 -8.84
N LYS A 302 -29.32 -7.57 -8.06
CA LYS A 302 -30.68 -8.13 -8.02
C LYS A 302 -31.34 -8.05 -9.40
N GLU A 303 -31.28 -6.89 -10.06
CA GLU A 303 -31.82 -6.70 -11.41
C GLU A 303 -31.19 -7.65 -12.43
N MET A 304 -29.86 -7.75 -12.46
CA MET A 304 -29.16 -8.63 -13.41
C MET A 304 -29.49 -10.11 -13.20
N THR A 305 -29.68 -10.53 -11.94
CA THR A 305 -30.10 -11.91 -11.65
C THR A 305 -31.49 -12.19 -12.21
N GLU A 306 -32.44 -11.26 -12.06
CA GLU A 306 -33.78 -11.42 -12.63
C GLU A 306 -33.75 -11.52 -14.17
N LEU A 307 -32.86 -10.77 -14.83
CA LEU A 307 -32.67 -10.84 -16.28
C LEU A 307 -32.15 -12.20 -16.73
N LEU A 308 -31.09 -12.70 -16.09
CA LEU A 308 -30.51 -14.01 -16.40
C LEU A 308 -31.50 -15.15 -16.17
N ILE A 309 -32.30 -15.06 -15.11
CA ILE A 309 -33.35 -16.02 -14.84
C ILE A 309 -34.40 -15.94 -15.95
N LYS A 310 -35.06 -14.80 -16.14
CA LYS A 310 -36.34 -14.69 -16.88
C LYS A 310 -36.21 -14.72 -18.42
N LYS A 311 -35.06 -14.32 -18.99
CA LYS A 311 -34.96 -14.11 -20.45
C LYS A 311 -33.76 -14.84 -21.07
N ASP A 312 -34.04 -15.97 -21.74
CA ASP A 312 -33.02 -16.84 -22.36
C ASP A 312 -32.11 -16.10 -23.36
N GLU A 313 -32.69 -15.22 -24.18
CA GLU A 313 -32.01 -14.46 -25.24
C GLU A 313 -30.92 -13.51 -24.70
N MET A 314 -31.04 -13.12 -23.43
CA MET A 314 -30.19 -12.10 -22.82
C MET A 314 -29.00 -12.70 -22.08
N ARG A 315 -29.03 -14.03 -21.90
CA ARG A 315 -27.97 -14.75 -21.19
C ARG A 315 -26.64 -14.63 -21.91
N GLN A 316 -26.63 -14.65 -23.24
CA GLN A 316 -25.39 -14.55 -24.02
C GLN A 316 -24.63 -13.23 -23.81
N GLU A 317 -25.33 -12.20 -23.31
CA GLU A 317 -24.84 -10.82 -23.25
C GLU A 317 -24.46 -10.38 -21.84
N ILE A 318 -25.12 -10.93 -20.82
CA ILE A 318 -24.91 -10.57 -19.41
C ILE A 318 -24.09 -11.66 -18.69
N TYR A 319 -24.17 -12.92 -19.14
CA TYR A 319 -23.48 -14.01 -18.48
C TYR A 319 -21.96 -13.85 -18.61
N THR A 320 -21.31 -13.76 -17.45
CA THR A 320 -19.86 -13.72 -17.35
C THR A 320 -19.36 -15.09 -16.87
N PRO A 321 -18.50 -15.79 -17.63
CA PRO A 321 -17.97 -17.09 -17.20
C PRO A 321 -17.11 -16.96 -15.92
N PRO A 322 -16.92 -18.06 -15.16
CA PRO A 322 -16.08 -18.02 -13.97
C PRO A 322 -14.67 -17.54 -14.28
N LYS A 323 -14.16 -16.62 -13.48
CA LYS A 323 -12.77 -16.16 -13.57
C LYS A 323 -11.92 -17.04 -12.66
N ARG A 324 -10.77 -17.50 -13.15
CA ARG A 324 -9.83 -18.26 -12.33
C ARG A 324 -9.33 -17.38 -11.18
N GLU A 325 -9.38 -17.90 -9.96
CA GLU A 325 -8.80 -17.22 -8.81
C GLU A 325 -7.26 -17.24 -8.93
N SER A 326 -6.63 -16.16 -8.48
CA SER A 326 -5.17 -16.01 -8.47
C SER A 326 -4.52 -17.26 -7.86
N ASP A 327 -3.30 -17.64 -8.28
CA ASP A 327 -2.57 -18.78 -7.72
C ASP A 327 -2.14 -18.52 -6.27
N ILE A 328 -3.12 -18.47 -5.36
CA ILE A 328 -2.97 -18.26 -3.93
C ILE A 328 -2.44 -19.58 -3.35
N TYR A 329 -1.37 -19.47 -2.58
CA TYR A 329 -0.86 -20.55 -1.75
C TYR A 329 -1.54 -20.55 -0.38
N GLY A 330 -1.69 -19.36 0.21
CA GLY A 330 -2.29 -19.24 1.53
C GLY A 330 -2.35 -17.84 2.08
N PHE A 331 -2.64 -17.72 3.37
CA PHE A 331 -2.72 -16.47 4.11
C PHE A 331 -1.71 -16.47 5.25
N ARG A 332 -0.88 -15.42 5.34
CA ARG A 332 0.01 -15.20 6.46
C ARG A 332 -0.65 -14.29 7.48
N VAL A 333 -0.91 -14.80 8.68
CA VAL A 333 -1.40 -13.97 9.78
C VAL A 333 -0.25 -13.09 10.29
N LEU A 334 -0.51 -11.78 10.39
CA LEU A 334 0.49 -10.78 10.72
C LEU A 334 0.47 -10.42 12.19
N ARG A 335 1.66 -10.16 12.74
CA ARG A 335 1.86 -9.78 14.14
C ARG A 335 1.86 -8.26 14.38
N GLU A 336 2.09 -7.47 13.33
CA GLU A 336 2.28 -6.01 13.39
C GLU A 336 1.03 -5.22 12.91
N PRO A 337 0.98 -3.91 13.21
CA PRO A 337 0.30 -3.38 14.38
C PRO A 337 -1.23 -3.58 14.30
N LEU A 338 -1.75 -4.36 15.25
CA LEU A 338 -3.19 -4.52 15.52
C LEU A 338 -3.86 -3.20 15.92
N LEU A 339 -3.11 -2.16 16.30
CA LEU A 339 -3.67 -0.98 16.99
C LEU A 339 -4.75 -0.27 16.17
N PHE A 340 -4.49 0.07 14.90
CA PHE A 340 -5.48 0.77 14.07
C PHE A 340 -6.71 -0.09 13.78
N SER A 341 -6.52 -1.36 13.38
CA SER A 341 -7.62 -2.30 13.17
C SER A 341 -8.42 -2.53 14.45
N PHE A 342 -7.76 -2.57 15.60
CA PHE A 342 -8.38 -2.79 16.90
C PHE A 342 -9.16 -1.57 17.37
N GLU A 343 -8.64 -0.36 17.23
CA GLU A 343 -9.37 0.89 17.47
C GLU A 343 -10.61 1.00 16.59
N HIS A 344 -10.48 0.65 15.30
CA HIS A 344 -11.62 0.59 14.39
C HIS A 344 -12.67 -0.44 14.85
N ALA A 345 -12.23 -1.64 15.24
CA ALA A 345 -13.10 -2.69 15.76
C ALA A 345 -13.82 -2.25 17.06
N GLN A 346 -13.15 -1.53 17.95
CA GLN A 346 -13.76 -1.01 19.17
C GLN A 346 -14.81 0.07 18.89
N LYS A 347 -14.56 0.93 17.90
CA LYS A 347 -15.46 2.04 17.56
C LYS A 347 -16.68 1.58 16.76
N LYS A 348 -16.50 0.65 15.83
CA LYS A 348 -17.49 0.28 14.80
C LYS A 348 -18.00 -1.16 14.91
N GLY A 349 -17.30 -2.03 15.63
CA GLY A 349 -17.68 -3.42 15.81
C GLY A 349 -18.68 -3.63 16.96
N PRO A 350 -19.19 -4.86 17.09
CA PRO A 350 -20.09 -5.19 18.18
C PRO A 350 -19.37 -5.31 19.52
N SER A 351 -20.13 -5.21 20.61
CA SER A 351 -19.59 -5.45 21.95
C SER A 351 -19.21 -6.92 22.17
N MET A 352 -20.05 -7.86 21.68
CA MET A 352 -19.78 -9.29 21.75
C MET A 352 -20.57 -10.08 20.70
N THR A 353 -19.92 -10.98 19.96
CA THR A 353 -20.55 -11.89 18.98
C THR A 353 -21.03 -13.20 19.60
N ALA A 354 -21.82 -14.01 18.86
CA ALA A 354 -22.22 -15.33 19.33
C ALA A 354 -21.04 -16.28 19.55
N ALA A 355 -20.04 -16.27 18.67
CA ALA A 355 -18.82 -17.07 18.83
C ALA A 355 -18.07 -16.69 20.12
N GLN A 356 -17.92 -15.40 20.40
CA GLN A 356 -17.29 -14.88 21.62
C GLN A 356 -18.08 -15.22 22.88
N ARG A 357 -19.42 -15.14 22.84
CA ARG A 357 -20.28 -15.57 23.97
C ARG A 357 -20.07 -17.05 24.31
N LEU A 358 -20.05 -17.92 23.31
CA LEU A 358 -19.82 -19.35 23.51
C LEU A 358 -18.41 -19.60 24.08
N PHE A 359 -17.39 -18.94 23.52
CA PHE A 359 -16.03 -19.09 24.00
C PHE A 359 -15.84 -18.57 25.43
N SER A 360 -16.42 -17.42 25.79
CA SER A 360 -16.38 -16.90 27.16
C SER A 360 -16.97 -17.91 28.14
N ARG A 361 -18.11 -18.52 27.79
CA ARG A 361 -18.75 -19.55 28.64
C ARG A 361 -17.88 -20.78 28.83
N GLU A 362 -17.26 -21.29 27.77
CA GLU A 362 -16.39 -22.47 27.88
C GLU A 362 -15.06 -22.15 28.58
N LEU A 363 -14.55 -20.92 28.42
CA LEU A 363 -13.39 -20.41 29.15
C LEU A 363 -13.68 -20.31 30.65
N GLU A 364 -14.84 -19.81 31.05
CA GLU A 364 -15.26 -19.72 32.46
C GLU A 364 -15.35 -21.12 33.08
N LYS A 365 -16.00 -22.07 32.42
CA LYS A 365 -16.07 -23.47 32.88
C LYS A 365 -14.68 -24.09 33.02
N TRP A 366 -13.80 -23.86 32.05
CA TRP A 366 -12.43 -24.35 32.12
C TRP A 366 -11.66 -23.70 33.27
N SER A 367 -11.79 -22.39 33.46
CA SER A 367 -11.14 -21.64 34.55
C SER A 367 -11.60 -22.16 35.92
N GLU A 368 -12.90 -22.41 36.10
CA GLU A 368 -13.46 -22.92 37.35
C GLU A 368 -13.07 -24.37 37.63
N LYS A 369 -13.01 -25.21 36.58
CA LYS A 369 -12.51 -26.58 36.71
C LYS A 369 -11.04 -26.57 37.12
N THR A 370 -10.22 -25.80 36.41
CA THR A 370 -8.77 -25.72 36.62
C THR A 370 -8.45 -25.16 38.00
N SER A 371 -9.16 -24.13 38.47
CA SER A 371 -8.90 -23.55 39.79
C SER A 371 -9.18 -24.53 40.95
N LYS A 372 -10.09 -25.48 40.75
CA LYS A 372 -10.47 -26.51 41.75
C LYS A 372 -9.60 -27.77 41.68
N GLU A 373 -8.64 -27.85 40.75
CA GLU A 373 -7.73 -28.99 40.68
C GLU A 373 -6.90 -29.11 41.96
N ILE A 374 -6.86 -30.32 42.52
CA ILE A 374 -6.11 -30.65 43.72
C ILE A 374 -4.64 -30.86 43.34
N LEU A 375 -3.74 -30.19 44.05
CA LEU A 375 -2.29 -30.30 43.86
C LEU A 375 -1.71 -31.34 44.81
N LYS A 376 -0.73 -32.10 44.34
CA LYS A 376 0.05 -33.02 45.18
C LYS A 376 1.07 -32.25 46.03
N GLU A 377 1.55 -32.87 47.10
CA GLU A 377 2.48 -32.22 48.04
C GLU A 377 3.77 -31.72 47.37
N GLU A 378 4.33 -32.51 46.47
CA GLU A 378 5.51 -32.16 45.67
C GLU A 378 5.25 -30.98 44.68
N GLU A 379 4.02 -30.85 44.20
CA GLU A 379 3.62 -29.80 43.25
C GLU A 379 3.41 -28.46 43.95
N ILE A 380 2.97 -28.47 45.21
CA ILE A 380 2.74 -27.26 46.01
C ILE A 380 4.04 -26.51 46.21
N ASP A 381 5.08 -27.19 46.69
CA ASP A 381 6.36 -26.55 46.99
C ASP A 381 7.04 -26.06 45.72
N ARG A 382 6.95 -26.84 44.64
CA ARG A 382 7.43 -26.42 43.32
C ARG A 382 6.69 -25.18 42.81
N THR A 383 5.36 -25.15 42.91
CA THR A 383 4.53 -24.03 42.44
C THR A 383 4.81 -22.75 43.24
N ILE A 384 4.90 -22.87 44.56
CA ILE A 384 5.22 -21.75 45.46
C ILE A 384 6.62 -21.23 45.15
N TYR A 385 7.60 -22.12 45.00
CA TYR A 385 8.95 -21.77 44.63
C TYR A 385 8.98 -21.03 43.29
N GLU A 386 8.29 -21.56 42.27
CA GLU A 386 8.27 -20.97 40.93
C GLU A 386 7.66 -19.56 40.93
N ILE A 387 6.54 -19.35 41.64
CA ILE A 387 5.93 -18.01 41.79
C ILE A 387 6.93 -17.05 42.44
N VAL A 388 7.54 -17.44 43.57
CA VAL A 388 8.50 -16.60 44.29
C VAL A 388 9.73 -16.30 43.43
N GLN A 389 10.24 -17.31 42.73
CA GLN A 389 11.42 -17.20 41.87
C GLN A 389 11.17 -16.25 40.70
N ARG A 390 10.01 -16.35 40.03
CA ARG A 390 9.63 -15.40 38.97
C ARG A 390 9.50 -13.95 39.45
N THR A 391 9.21 -13.70 40.73
CA THR A 391 9.28 -12.33 41.26
C THR A 391 10.70 -11.79 41.36
N ARG A 392 11.70 -12.66 41.55
CA ARG A 392 13.11 -12.28 41.66
C ARG A 392 13.75 -12.10 40.30
N ASP A 393 13.37 -12.93 39.35
CA ASP A 393 13.89 -12.92 38.00
C ASP A 393 13.27 -11.79 37.15
N ASP A 394 12.29 -11.06 37.70
CA ASP A 394 11.65 -9.99 36.97
C ASP A 394 12.51 -8.72 36.84
N LYS A 395 12.64 -8.23 35.60
CA LYS A 395 13.45 -7.05 35.26
C LYS A 395 12.99 -5.77 35.94
N ASN A 396 11.70 -5.63 36.28
CA ASN A 396 11.14 -4.42 36.91
C ASN A 396 11.20 -4.44 38.43
N VAL A 397 11.69 -5.54 39.03
CA VAL A 397 11.78 -5.70 40.48
C VAL A 397 13.19 -5.31 40.94
N SER A 398 13.27 -4.43 41.94
CA SER A 398 14.54 -4.08 42.60
C SER A 398 14.87 -5.06 43.71
N ARG A 399 13.84 -5.59 44.39
CA ARG A 399 13.97 -6.63 45.39
C ARG A 399 12.77 -7.57 45.34
N GLY A 400 13.01 -8.80 44.87
CA GLY A 400 11.99 -9.84 44.81
C GLY A 400 11.63 -10.40 46.18
N VAL A 401 10.65 -11.30 46.20
CA VAL A 401 10.14 -11.90 47.43
C VAL A 401 11.25 -12.71 48.10
N SER A 402 11.56 -12.38 49.36
CA SER A 402 12.58 -13.09 50.16
C SER A 402 12.15 -14.52 50.51
N VAL A 403 13.08 -15.35 50.99
CA VAL A 403 12.78 -16.71 51.50
C VAL A 403 11.71 -16.65 52.59
N ARG A 404 11.79 -15.68 53.51
CA ARG A 404 10.77 -15.45 54.55
C ARG A 404 9.40 -15.08 53.96
N GLY A 405 9.38 -14.38 52.82
CA GLY A 405 8.14 -14.08 52.10
C GLY A 405 7.53 -15.33 51.47
N GLY A 406 8.34 -16.24 50.94
CA GLY A 406 7.89 -17.56 50.46
C GLY A 406 7.32 -18.45 51.58
N ILE A 407 7.96 -18.43 52.75
CA ILE A 407 7.46 -19.14 53.95
C ILE A 407 6.09 -18.57 54.37
N ALA A 408 5.97 -17.25 54.49
CA ALA A 408 4.70 -16.60 54.84
C ALA A 408 3.59 -16.89 53.81
N PHE A 409 3.94 -16.97 52.51
CA PHE A 409 3.01 -17.40 51.47
C PHE A 409 2.54 -18.85 51.68
N LYS A 410 3.45 -19.79 51.98
CA LYS A 410 3.10 -21.18 52.29
C LYS A 410 2.23 -21.29 53.54
N GLU A 411 2.55 -20.55 54.60
CA GLU A 411 1.76 -20.52 55.85
C GLU A 411 0.33 -20.02 55.64
N ILE A 412 0.16 -18.90 54.94
CA ILE A 412 -1.17 -18.36 54.62
C ILE A 412 -1.96 -19.34 53.75
N SER A 413 -1.29 -19.96 52.77
CA SER A 413 -1.94 -20.96 51.92
C SER A 413 -2.37 -22.20 52.73
N ARG A 414 -1.53 -22.67 53.66
CA ARG A 414 -1.86 -23.78 54.56
C ARG A 414 -3.03 -23.45 55.48
N ALA A 415 -3.07 -22.23 56.05
CA ALA A 415 -4.21 -21.77 56.84
C ALA A 415 -5.52 -21.77 56.03
N LEU A 416 -5.45 -21.39 54.75
CA LEU A 416 -6.60 -21.48 53.84
C LEU A 416 -7.01 -22.93 53.54
N VAL A 417 -6.07 -23.87 53.51
CA VAL A 417 -6.37 -25.32 53.38
C VAL A 417 -7.09 -25.84 54.61
N GLU A 418 -6.68 -25.49 55.82
CA GLU A 418 -7.40 -25.90 57.05
C GLU A 418 -8.87 -25.45 57.03
N ILE A 419 -9.17 -24.32 56.39
CA ILE A 419 -10.54 -23.80 56.24
C ILE A 419 -11.30 -24.47 55.09
N LYS A 420 -10.62 -24.80 53.98
CA LYS A 420 -11.25 -25.23 52.70
C LYS A 420 -11.11 -26.72 52.40
N GLY A 421 -10.30 -27.44 53.17
CA GLY A 421 -10.17 -28.90 53.18
C GLY A 421 -9.15 -29.53 52.22
N ALA A 422 -8.66 -28.83 51.20
CA ALA A 422 -7.72 -29.42 50.23
C ALA A 422 -6.83 -28.37 49.56
N TRP A 423 -5.61 -28.74 49.19
CA TRP A 423 -4.71 -27.90 48.40
C TRP A 423 -5.18 -27.79 46.95
N THR A 424 -5.77 -26.65 46.59
CA THR A 424 -6.19 -26.37 45.21
C THR A 424 -5.41 -25.22 44.60
N LYS A 425 -5.39 -25.15 43.27
CA LYS A 425 -4.85 -24.01 42.52
C LYS A 425 -5.45 -22.66 42.97
N GLU A 426 -6.74 -22.64 43.33
CA GLU A 426 -7.42 -21.47 43.89
C GLU A 426 -6.82 -21.02 45.23
N ILE A 427 -6.41 -21.95 46.09
CA ILE A 427 -5.79 -21.63 47.39
C ILE A 427 -4.40 -21.04 47.20
N ILE A 428 -3.59 -21.62 46.32
CA ILE A 428 -2.27 -21.07 45.95
C ILE A 428 -2.42 -19.63 45.45
N GLU A 429 -3.41 -19.40 44.58
CA GLU A 429 -3.68 -18.06 44.06
C GLU A 429 -4.08 -17.06 45.15
N LYS A 430 -5.03 -17.43 46.04
CA LYS A 430 -5.45 -16.57 47.16
C LYS A 430 -4.32 -16.31 48.14
N GLY A 431 -3.54 -17.33 48.46
CA GLY A 431 -2.37 -17.20 49.33
C GLY A 431 -1.32 -16.26 48.75
N ALA A 432 -1.05 -16.35 47.45
CA ALA A 432 -0.08 -15.48 46.78
C ALA A 432 -0.55 -14.02 46.79
N MET A 433 -1.82 -13.78 46.41
CA MET A 433 -2.39 -12.45 46.37
C MET A 433 -2.51 -11.79 47.75
N ALA A 434 -2.72 -12.57 48.82
CA ALA A 434 -2.80 -12.06 50.18
C ALA A 434 -1.42 -11.74 50.79
N SER A 435 -0.38 -12.48 50.40
CA SER A 435 0.91 -12.46 51.10
C SER A 435 2.03 -11.70 50.39
N LEU A 436 2.06 -11.71 49.05
CA LEU A 436 3.21 -11.30 48.25
C LEU A 436 3.25 -9.81 47.84
N PRO A 437 2.14 -9.12 47.52
CA PRO A 437 2.21 -7.78 46.93
C PRO A 437 2.95 -6.72 47.74
N HIS A 438 2.93 -6.84 49.08
CA HIS A 438 3.62 -5.90 49.99
C HIS A 438 5.05 -6.34 50.35
N ARG A 439 5.55 -7.44 49.77
CA ARG A 439 6.83 -8.07 50.11
C ARG A 439 7.86 -8.02 48.98
N LEU A 440 7.60 -7.23 47.95
CA LEU A 440 8.49 -6.96 46.84
C LEU A 440 8.62 -5.46 46.61
N ASN A 441 9.78 -5.01 46.14
CA ASN A 441 10.00 -3.62 45.74
C ASN A 441 10.22 -3.56 44.23
N LEU A 442 9.52 -2.63 43.57
CA LEU A 442 9.71 -2.33 42.17
C LEU A 442 10.87 -1.34 41.98
N LYS A 443 11.47 -1.32 40.79
CA LYS A 443 12.41 -0.28 40.38
C LYS A 443 11.66 1.04 40.13
N PRO A 444 12.29 2.21 40.37
CA PRO A 444 11.71 3.49 39.99
C PRO A 444 11.35 3.51 38.49
N GLY A 445 10.12 3.91 38.15
CA GLY A 445 9.64 3.95 36.76
C GLY A 445 9.09 2.62 36.21
N ALA A 446 8.89 1.59 37.06
CA ALA A 446 8.25 0.35 36.63
C ALA A 446 6.82 0.60 36.06
N PRO A 447 6.43 -0.07 34.97
CA PRO A 447 5.17 0.19 34.26
C PRO A 447 3.91 -0.34 34.96
N LEU A 448 4.06 -1.17 36.00
CA LEU A 448 2.98 -1.92 36.66
C LEU A 448 3.08 -1.80 38.18
N LYS A 449 1.96 -1.96 38.90
CA LYS A 449 1.95 -2.05 40.37
C LYS A 449 2.33 -3.46 40.83
N ALA A 450 2.86 -3.59 42.04
CA ALA A 450 3.28 -4.87 42.62
C ALA A 450 2.15 -5.92 42.65
N VAL A 451 0.91 -5.49 42.94
CA VAL A 451 -0.28 -6.35 42.89
C VAL A 451 -0.52 -6.92 41.49
N ASP A 452 -0.36 -6.10 40.46
CA ASP A 452 -0.61 -6.50 39.07
C ASP A 452 0.50 -7.42 38.53
N LEU A 453 1.75 -7.17 38.95
CA LEU A 453 2.88 -8.06 38.69
C LEU A 453 2.65 -9.47 39.27
N ILE A 454 2.32 -9.56 40.56
CA ILE A 454 2.05 -10.86 41.20
C ILE A 454 0.87 -11.57 40.53
N ARG A 455 -0.17 -10.80 40.19
CA ARG A 455 -1.35 -11.28 39.50
C ARG A 455 -1.00 -11.96 38.16
N GLU A 456 -0.11 -11.37 37.37
CA GLU A 456 0.38 -11.94 36.11
C GLU A 456 1.19 -13.21 36.32
N ILE A 457 2.16 -13.18 37.24
CA ILE A 457 3.01 -14.34 37.54
C ILE A 457 2.17 -15.53 38.00
N VAL A 458 1.20 -15.31 38.90
CA VAL A 458 0.31 -16.35 39.39
C VAL A 458 -0.55 -16.91 38.25
N LYS A 459 -1.10 -16.06 37.37
CA LYS A 459 -1.86 -16.50 36.20
C LYS A 459 -1.04 -17.40 35.27
N GLU A 460 0.20 -17.02 35.04
CA GLU A 460 1.12 -17.75 34.17
C GLU A 460 1.48 -19.12 34.76
N VAL A 461 1.89 -19.16 36.03
CA VAL A 461 2.31 -20.41 36.69
C VAL A 461 1.13 -21.35 36.92
N VAL A 462 -0.01 -20.83 37.38
CA VAL A 462 -1.14 -21.68 37.81
C VAL A 462 -2.00 -22.14 36.63
N TYR A 463 -2.16 -21.29 35.61
CA TYR A 463 -3.11 -21.53 34.51
C TYR A 463 -2.44 -21.58 33.13
N GLY A 464 -1.13 -21.33 33.03
CA GLY A 464 -0.42 -21.29 31.74
C GLY A 464 -0.85 -20.11 30.86
N ILE A 465 -1.33 -19.02 31.46
CA ILE A 465 -1.76 -17.80 30.76
C ILE A 465 -0.97 -16.62 31.31
N GLY A 466 0.14 -16.29 30.66
CA GLY A 466 0.93 -15.11 30.94
C GLY A 466 1.76 -14.73 29.72
N LEU A 467 2.27 -13.49 29.74
CA LEU A 467 3.13 -12.94 28.70
C LEU A 467 4.58 -13.35 28.97
N LYS A 468 5.26 -13.98 28.00
CA LYS A 468 6.72 -13.93 27.99
C LYS A 468 7.16 -12.49 27.80
N ARG A 469 7.76 -11.92 28.85
CA ARG A 469 8.06 -10.47 28.97
C ARG A 469 9.03 -9.94 27.93
N GLU A 470 9.81 -10.80 27.32
CA GLU A 470 10.73 -10.46 26.22
C GLU A 470 9.97 -9.90 25.01
N ASP A 471 8.74 -10.34 24.77
CA ASP A 471 7.89 -9.85 23.67
C ASP A 471 7.05 -8.62 24.06
N ALA A 472 6.79 -8.43 25.36
CA ALA A 472 6.17 -7.20 25.88
C ALA A 472 7.09 -5.99 25.66
N GLU A 473 8.41 -6.16 25.73
CA GLU A 473 9.38 -5.10 25.42
C GLU A 473 9.41 -4.76 23.92
N LEU A 474 9.16 -5.73 23.03
CA LEU A 474 9.03 -5.50 21.58
C LEU A 474 7.75 -4.74 21.21
N LEU A 475 6.65 -5.04 21.90
CA LEU A 475 5.35 -4.39 21.71
C LEU A 475 5.29 -2.99 22.36
N CYS A 476 6.21 -2.71 23.28
CA CYS A 476 6.49 -1.38 23.82
C CYS A 476 7.66 -0.65 23.11
N GLY A 477 8.32 -1.28 22.12
CA GLY A 477 9.40 -0.67 21.35
C GLY A 477 10.74 -0.50 22.08
N LYS A 478 11.26 -1.51 22.78
CA LYS A 478 12.62 -1.48 23.36
C LYS A 478 13.53 -2.58 22.79
N THR A 479 14.51 -2.15 22.00
CA THR A 479 15.73 -2.90 21.64
C THR A 479 16.67 -2.99 22.84
N PHE A 480 17.37 -4.11 23.03
CA PHE A 480 18.49 -4.16 23.98
C PHE A 480 19.62 -3.27 23.46
N SER A 481 19.71 -2.06 23.99
CA SER A 481 20.84 -1.17 23.73
C SER A 481 22.02 -1.57 24.62
N LEU A 482 23.25 -1.52 24.11
CA LEU A 482 24.45 -1.60 24.97
C LEU A 482 24.29 -0.65 26.17
N SER A 483 24.77 -1.03 27.35
CA SER A 483 24.90 -0.08 28.45
C SER A 483 25.96 0.98 28.10
N LYS A 484 26.00 2.10 28.86
CA LYS A 484 27.03 3.13 28.65
C LYS A 484 28.44 2.57 28.92
N ASP A 485 28.57 1.77 29.96
CA ASP A 485 29.84 1.18 30.39
C ASP A 485 30.34 0.10 29.42
N ASP A 486 29.43 -0.73 28.89
CA ASP A 486 29.78 -1.71 27.84
C ASP A 486 30.19 -1.01 26.53
N SER A 487 29.56 0.14 26.21
CA SER A 487 29.89 0.90 25.00
C SER A 487 31.31 1.47 25.07
N ARG A 488 31.67 2.04 26.22
CA ARG A 488 33.02 2.55 26.52
C ARG A 488 34.06 1.44 26.46
N THR A 489 33.79 0.35 27.17
CA THR A 489 34.67 -0.83 27.20
C THR A 489 34.88 -1.41 25.80
N ALA A 490 33.82 -1.56 25.00
CA ALA A 490 33.91 -2.06 23.64
C ALA A 490 34.70 -1.11 22.73
N LEU A 491 34.47 0.20 22.80
CA LEU A 491 35.18 1.20 22.00
C LEU A 491 36.69 1.16 22.26
N LYS A 492 37.08 1.16 23.53
CA LYS A 492 38.50 1.12 23.93
C LYS A 492 39.18 -0.14 23.42
N LYS A 493 38.57 -1.30 23.63
CA LYS A 493 39.14 -2.59 23.23
C LYS A 493 39.23 -2.75 21.72
N LEU A 494 38.24 -2.25 20.97
CA LEU A 494 38.30 -2.21 19.51
C LEU A 494 39.40 -1.28 19.00
N LYS A 495 39.62 -0.13 19.65
CA LYS A 495 40.74 0.79 19.34
C LYS A 495 42.08 0.07 19.53
N ASP A 496 42.32 -0.51 20.70
CA ASP A 496 43.57 -1.21 21.00
C ASP A 496 43.83 -2.32 19.96
N LYS A 497 42.82 -3.15 19.66
CA LYS A 497 42.93 -4.23 18.66
C LYS A 497 43.16 -3.71 17.24
N SER A 498 42.60 -2.57 16.88
CA SER A 498 42.80 -1.96 15.57
C SER A 498 44.21 -1.40 15.35
N LEU A 499 44.92 -1.04 16.42
CA LEU A 499 46.31 -0.54 16.37
C LEU A 499 47.34 -1.68 16.38
N GLU A 500 46.98 -2.83 16.93
CA GLU A 500 47.81 -4.06 16.97
C GLU A 500 47.86 -4.83 15.63
N GLN A 501 47.05 -4.44 14.64
CA GLN A 501 46.99 -5.13 13.34
C GLN A 501 48.34 -5.09 12.60
N LYS A 502 48.74 -6.24 12.03
CA LYS A 502 49.98 -6.39 11.25
C LYS A 502 49.81 -6.03 9.77
N ASP A 503 48.62 -6.22 9.22
CA ASP A 503 48.29 -5.99 7.80
C ASP A 503 47.16 -4.96 7.67
N GLY A 504 47.37 -3.89 6.90
CA GLY A 504 46.38 -2.82 6.64
C GLY A 504 46.65 -1.49 7.35
N GLU A 505 45.72 -0.55 7.21
CA GLU A 505 45.78 0.77 7.85
C GLU A 505 45.52 0.63 9.37
N LYS A 506 46.49 1.01 10.21
CA LYS A 506 46.36 0.95 11.66
C LYS A 506 45.26 1.89 12.16
N GLY A 507 44.47 1.45 13.14
CA GLY A 507 43.36 2.23 13.69
C GLY A 507 42.03 2.05 12.96
N VAL A 508 41.95 1.11 12.01
CA VAL A 508 40.71 0.73 11.30
C VAL A 508 40.20 -0.62 11.81
N VAL A 509 38.91 -0.73 12.11
CA VAL A 509 38.28 -1.97 12.55
C VAL A 509 37.83 -2.78 11.32
N LYS A 510 38.52 -3.89 11.00
CA LYS A 510 38.17 -4.71 9.83
C LYS A 510 36.98 -5.63 10.14
N MET A 511 36.01 -5.69 9.22
CA MET A 511 34.83 -6.56 9.32
C MET A 511 35.09 -7.90 8.60
N ASP A 512 36.25 -8.51 8.86
CA ASP A 512 36.59 -9.84 8.35
C ASP A 512 36.67 -10.87 9.46
N HIS A 513 36.66 -12.14 9.08
CA HIS A 513 36.65 -13.26 10.02
C HIS A 513 37.95 -13.35 10.84
N SER A 514 39.08 -12.85 10.30
CA SER A 514 40.38 -12.90 11.00
C SER A 514 40.40 -11.93 12.17
N PHE A 515 39.99 -10.69 11.93
CA PHE A 515 39.86 -9.66 12.96
C PHE A 515 38.81 -10.03 14.02
N ALA A 516 37.69 -10.63 13.60
CA ALA A 516 36.67 -11.13 14.51
C ALA A 516 37.21 -12.20 15.48
N LEU A 517 38.04 -13.12 15.02
CA LEU A 517 38.68 -14.12 15.88
C LEU A 517 39.69 -13.51 16.87
N GLU A 518 40.42 -12.48 16.46
CA GLU A 518 41.36 -11.77 17.33
C GLU A 518 40.65 -10.91 18.38
N ALA A 519 39.57 -10.22 18.00
CA ALA A 519 38.70 -9.49 18.92
C ALA A 519 38.04 -10.44 19.95
N TYR A 520 37.62 -11.62 19.51
CA TYR A 520 36.98 -12.63 20.37
C TYR A 520 37.94 -13.29 21.39
N LYS A 521 39.26 -13.08 21.28
CA LYS A 521 40.24 -13.51 22.29
C LYS A 521 40.25 -12.58 23.51
N ASP A 522 39.81 -11.33 23.40
CA ASP A 522 39.65 -10.43 24.54
C ASP A 522 38.38 -10.79 25.31
N LYS A 523 38.53 -11.04 26.62
CA LYS A 523 37.43 -11.52 27.48
C LYS A 523 36.25 -10.54 27.53
N ALA A 524 36.52 -9.23 27.59
CA ALA A 524 35.47 -8.23 27.69
C ALA A 524 34.69 -8.10 26.37
N LEU A 525 35.39 -8.09 25.23
CA LEU A 525 34.74 -8.09 23.92
C LEU A 525 33.92 -9.37 23.70
N LYS A 526 34.45 -10.53 24.09
CA LYS A 526 33.73 -11.80 24.02
C LYS A 526 32.41 -11.79 24.81
N ASP A 527 32.44 -11.30 26.05
CA ASP A 527 31.24 -11.25 26.90
C ASP A 527 30.19 -10.28 26.34
N ILE A 528 30.61 -9.09 25.88
CA ILE A 528 29.72 -8.11 25.24
C ILE A 528 29.14 -8.67 23.92
N MET A 529 29.96 -9.29 23.07
CA MET A 529 29.52 -9.90 21.82
C MET A 529 28.53 -11.03 22.07
N ASN A 530 28.74 -11.87 23.09
CA ASN A 530 27.80 -12.94 23.44
C ASN A 530 26.47 -12.42 23.99
N ASN A 531 26.48 -11.31 24.74
CA ASN A 531 25.26 -10.68 25.24
C ASN A 531 24.41 -10.04 24.13
N LEU A 532 25.04 -9.66 23.01
CA LEU A 532 24.36 -9.10 21.84
C LEU A 532 23.98 -10.16 20.80
N ARG A 533 24.44 -11.40 21.00
CA ARG A 533 24.27 -12.51 20.08
C ARG A 533 22.90 -13.16 20.28
N THR A 534 22.24 -13.53 19.19
CA THR A 534 21.16 -14.54 19.25
C THR A 534 21.76 -15.95 19.17
N GLU A 535 21.14 -16.97 19.77
CA GLU A 535 21.73 -18.30 20.05
C GLU A 535 22.36 -19.07 18.85
N LYS A 536 22.35 -18.54 17.61
CA LYS A 536 22.85 -19.17 16.38
C LYS A 536 23.83 -18.37 15.51
N GLU A 537 24.27 -17.17 15.90
CA GLU A 537 25.11 -16.32 15.02
C GLU A 537 26.59 -16.74 14.97
N ASP A 538 27.35 -16.50 13.91
CA ASP A 538 28.81 -16.73 13.87
C ASP A 538 29.59 -15.60 14.58
N VAL A 539 30.85 -15.81 14.97
CA VAL A 539 31.72 -14.83 15.64
C VAL A 539 31.88 -13.55 14.82
N ALA A 540 31.96 -13.68 13.49
CA ALA A 540 31.99 -12.54 12.57
C ALA A 540 30.68 -11.73 12.58
N GLU A 541 29.53 -12.39 12.72
CA GLU A 541 28.23 -11.72 12.78
C GLU A 541 28.01 -11.08 14.16
N ALA A 542 28.51 -11.69 15.23
CA ALA A 542 28.50 -11.08 16.56
C ALA A 542 29.35 -9.80 16.63
N LEU A 543 30.50 -9.77 15.93
CA LEU A 543 31.35 -8.57 15.85
C LEU A 543 30.62 -7.47 15.08
N LYS A 544 30.00 -7.85 13.95
CA LYS A 544 29.21 -6.94 13.13
C LYS A 544 28.03 -6.35 13.90
N ASN A 545 27.34 -7.14 14.73
CA ASN A 545 26.26 -6.66 15.59
C ASN A 545 26.76 -5.65 16.63
N LEU A 546 27.88 -5.94 17.32
CA LEU A 546 28.52 -5.00 18.24
C LEU A 546 28.90 -3.69 17.54
N CYS A 547 29.58 -3.76 16.40
CA CYS A 547 30.04 -2.58 15.69
C CYS A 547 28.86 -1.78 15.10
N ASN A 548 27.77 -2.43 14.68
CA ASN A 548 26.54 -1.77 14.26
C ASN A 548 25.84 -1.04 15.41
N GLU A 549 25.83 -1.59 16.62
CA GLU A 549 25.27 -0.88 17.79
C GLU A 549 26.13 0.33 18.19
N LEU A 550 27.45 0.22 18.13
CA LEU A 550 28.35 1.37 18.33
C LEU A 550 28.19 2.42 17.22
N ALA A 551 27.95 2.01 15.98
CA ALA A 551 27.63 2.91 14.87
C ALA A 551 26.27 3.58 15.05
N LYS A 552 25.23 2.87 15.50
CA LYS A 552 23.92 3.47 15.87
C LYS A 552 24.05 4.52 16.97
N LYS A 553 24.95 4.29 17.93
CA LYS A 553 25.29 5.28 18.97
C LYS A 553 26.18 6.40 18.48
N GLY A 554 26.64 6.32 17.22
CA GLY A 554 27.41 7.33 16.52
C GLY A 554 28.89 7.31 16.86
N HIS A 555 29.45 6.22 17.40
CA HIS A 555 30.87 6.13 17.77
C HIS A 555 31.76 5.49 16.67
N LEU A 556 31.18 4.68 15.78
CA LEU A 556 31.87 4.08 14.62
C LEU A 556 31.15 4.47 13.32
N SER A 557 31.87 4.44 12.19
CA SER A 557 31.36 4.70 10.84
C SER A 557 31.62 3.52 9.89
N ASN A 558 30.63 3.14 9.10
CA ASN A 558 30.66 2.04 8.12
C ASN A 558 30.72 2.51 6.65
N ALA A 559 31.08 3.78 6.41
CA ALA A 559 31.11 4.40 5.08
C ALA A 559 31.98 3.64 4.04
N ILE A 560 32.87 2.76 4.50
CA ILE A 560 33.71 1.88 3.68
C ILE A 560 33.33 0.40 3.99
N PRO A 561 32.63 -0.35 3.12
CA PRO A 561 32.40 -1.78 3.20
C PRO A 561 33.65 -2.54 3.56
N LYS A 562 33.46 -3.41 4.55
CA LYS A 562 34.45 -4.28 5.20
C LYS A 562 35.41 -3.58 6.17
N GLU A 563 35.25 -2.29 6.43
CA GLU A 563 36.06 -1.52 7.38
C GLU A 563 35.18 -0.55 8.18
N MET A 564 35.49 -0.36 9.47
CA MET A 564 34.87 0.68 10.28
C MET A 564 35.91 1.60 10.89
N ARG A 565 35.62 2.90 10.89
CA ARG A 565 36.49 3.94 11.44
C ARG A 565 35.82 4.63 12.61
N PHE A 566 36.60 5.15 13.55
CA PHE A 566 36.07 5.88 14.70
C PHE A 566 35.58 7.27 14.28
N THR A 567 34.36 7.63 14.69
CA THR A 567 33.81 8.95 14.41
C THR A 567 34.40 10.00 15.35
N LYS A 568 34.21 11.29 15.06
CA LYS A 568 34.56 12.38 15.98
C LYS A 568 33.96 12.20 17.38
N LYS A 569 32.74 11.64 17.46
CA LYS A 569 32.06 11.33 18.73
C LYS A 569 32.67 10.11 19.43
N GLY A 570 33.08 9.08 18.69
CA GLY A 570 33.82 7.93 19.23
C GLY A 570 35.18 8.33 19.79
N ILE A 571 35.93 9.14 19.05
CA ILE A 571 37.23 9.68 19.43
C ILE A 571 37.10 10.53 20.70
N LYS A 572 36.11 11.44 20.75
CA LYS A 572 35.86 12.25 21.94
C LYS A 572 35.52 11.41 23.18
N GLU A 573 34.68 10.38 23.06
CA GLU A 573 34.36 9.51 24.19
C GLU A 573 35.59 8.75 24.71
N LEU A 574 36.51 8.35 23.82
CA LEU A 574 37.78 7.73 24.20
C LEU A 574 38.71 8.72 24.92
N SER A 575 38.79 9.96 24.44
CA SER A 575 39.58 11.03 25.09
C SER A 575 39.04 11.37 26.48
N ASP A 576 37.72 11.55 26.60
CA ASP A 576 37.05 11.88 27.87
C ASP A 576 37.25 10.74 28.90
N GLU A 577 37.21 9.48 28.47
CA GLU A 577 37.47 8.31 29.34
C GLU A 577 38.93 8.21 29.78
N ALA A 578 39.89 8.48 28.89
CA ALA A 578 41.31 8.48 29.22
C ALA A 578 41.63 9.59 30.25
N GLU A 579 41.06 10.78 30.08
CA GLU A 579 41.22 11.91 31.01
C GLU A 579 40.59 11.62 32.37
N GLU A 580 39.41 11.00 32.41
CA GLU A 580 38.75 10.59 33.65
C GLU A 580 39.62 9.59 34.45
N ARG A 581 40.27 8.65 33.78
CA ARG A 581 41.15 7.64 34.40
C ARG A 581 42.46 8.23 34.89
N PHE A 582 43.04 9.17 34.15
CA PHE A 582 44.21 9.93 34.59
C PHE A 582 43.91 10.76 35.84
N ASN A 583 42.77 11.47 35.85
CA ASN A 583 42.32 12.27 37.00
C ASN A 583 42.04 11.41 38.25
N LYS A 584 41.68 10.14 38.08
CA LYS A 584 41.51 9.16 39.17
C LYS A 584 42.81 8.49 39.61
N GLY A 585 43.94 8.77 38.94
CA GLY A 585 45.24 8.16 39.22
C GLY A 585 45.36 6.69 38.78
N GLU A 586 44.49 6.23 37.88
CA GLU A 586 44.48 4.83 37.40
C GLU A 586 45.54 4.56 36.32
N ILE A 587 46.09 5.60 35.70
CA ILE A 587 47.15 5.55 34.70
C ILE A 587 48.19 6.65 34.97
N SER A 588 49.45 6.38 34.62
CA SER A 588 50.55 7.34 34.73
C SER A 588 50.50 8.43 33.66
N GLU A 589 51.23 9.54 33.87
CA GLU A 589 51.32 10.65 32.91
C GLU A 589 51.91 10.20 31.56
N GLU A 590 52.87 9.27 31.58
CA GLU A 590 53.45 8.68 30.38
C GLU A 590 52.43 7.82 29.61
N GLU A 591 51.64 7.03 30.32
CA GLU A 591 50.58 6.20 29.74
C GLU A 591 49.44 7.05 29.17
N PHE A 592 49.05 8.13 29.87
CA PHE A 592 48.03 9.06 29.39
C PHE A 592 48.49 9.79 28.12
N ARG A 593 49.73 10.28 28.09
CA ARG A 593 50.28 10.95 26.90
C ARG A 593 50.34 10.00 25.69
N LYS A 594 50.69 8.74 25.93
CA LYS A 594 50.69 7.71 24.88
C LYS A 594 49.27 7.40 24.40
N GLU A 595 48.32 7.19 25.30
CA GLU A 595 46.92 6.88 24.96
C GLU A 595 46.26 8.05 24.20
N MET A 596 46.52 9.30 24.59
CA MET A 596 46.05 10.48 23.86
C MET A 596 46.67 10.61 22.47
N SER A 597 47.98 10.34 22.34
CA SER A 597 48.65 10.32 21.04
C SER A 597 48.08 9.23 20.13
N ASP A 598 47.79 8.04 20.66
CA ASP A 598 47.16 6.96 19.90
C ASP A 598 45.74 7.33 19.44
N ILE A 599 44.97 8.05 20.26
CA ILE A 599 43.61 8.52 19.95
C ILE A 599 43.63 9.63 18.88
N GLU A 600 44.53 10.60 18.99
CA GLU A 600 44.68 11.70 18.02
C GLU A 600 45.10 11.22 16.63
N ASN A 601 45.90 10.15 16.58
CA ASN A 601 46.39 9.55 15.35
C ASN A 601 45.42 8.52 14.72
N LEU A 602 44.22 8.33 15.28
CA LEU A 602 43.24 7.43 14.67
C LEU A 602 42.81 7.96 13.29
N PRO A 603 42.76 7.09 12.27
CA PRO A 603 42.37 7.50 10.93
C PRO A 603 40.94 8.03 10.95
N ALA A 604 40.78 9.28 10.51
CA ALA A 604 39.48 9.94 10.54
C ALA A 604 38.45 9.11 9.76
N ALA A 605 37.32 8.82 10.40
CA ALA A 605 36.15 8.36 9.67
C ALA A 605 35.80 9.39 8.60
N LEU A 606 35.68 8.96 7.34
CA LEU A 606 34.86 9.68 6.38
C LEU A 606 33.52 9.92 7.07
N GLU A 607 33.10 11.18 7.16
CA GLU A 607 31.77 11.50 7.69
C GLU A 607 30.78 10.56 7.00
N GLU A 608 30.02 9.84 7.82
CA GLU A 608 29.26 8.66 7.41
C GLU A 608 28.17 9.09 6.42
N GLY A 609 28.58 9.10 5.15
CA GLY A 609 27.83 9.40 3.95
C GLY A 609 28.31 8.42 2.88
N GLU A 610 27.63 7.27 2.85
CA GLU A 610 27.24 6.53 1.64
C GLU A 610 28.32 5.91 0.73
N LYS A 611 28.74 4.68 1.04
CA LYS A 611 28.85 3.67 -0.02
C LYS A 611 27.48 3.08 -0.29
N THR A 612 26.84 3.65 -1.29
CA THR A 612 25.67 3.11 -1.94
C THR A 612 25.93 3.24 -3.45
N GLU A 613 25.65 2.21 -4.24
CA GLU A 613 25.20 2.49 -5.61
C GLU A 613 24.19 3.63 -5.47
N LEU A 614 24.45 4.77 -6.12
CA LEU A 614 23.62 5.95 -5.95
C LEU A 614 22.16 5.50 -6.06
N PRO A 615 21.36 5.64 -4.99
CA PRO A 615 19.97 5.21 -5.01
C PRO A 615 19.32 5.77 -6.27
N ARG A 616 18.40 5.01 -6.89
CA ARG A 616 17.73 5.43 -8.13
C ARG A 616 17.23 6.89 -8.06
N LYS A 617 16.77 7.31 -6.88
CA LYS A 617 16.41 8.69 -6.56
C LYS A 617 17.59 9.68 -6.63
N LYS A 618 18.74 9.38 -6.03
CA LYS A 618 19.98 10.19 -6.15
C LYS A 618 20.46 10.29 -7.61
N ILE A 619 20.36 9.21 -8.38
CA ILE A 619 20.68 9.24 -9.83
C ILE A 619 19.74 10.21 -10.56
N SER A 620 18.44 10.11 -10.31
CA SER A 620 17.45 10.99 -10.93
C SER A 620 17.61 12.44 -10.50
N GLU A 621 17.93 12.71 -9.23
CA GLU A 621 18.27 14.04 -8.72
C GLU A 621 19.50 14.61 -9.43
N LEU A 622 20.58 13.82 -9.56
CA LEU A 622 21.81 14.25 -10.21
C LEU A 622 21.61 14.51 -11.72
N VAL A 623 20.88 13.63 -12.41
CA VAL A 623 20.52 13.82 -13.83
C VAL A 623 19.65 15.08 -14.02
N ALA A 624 18.71 15.32 -13.11
CA ALA A 624 17.85 16.51 -13.15
C ALA A 624 18.64 17.80 -12.88
N GLU A 625 19.59 17.78 -11.93
CA GLU A 625 20.48 18.90 -11.62
C GLU A 625 21.44 19.20 -12.78
N PHE A 626 22.04 18.17 -13.38
CA PHE A 626 22.91 18.32 -14.55
C PHE A 626 22.15 18.92 -15.74
N MET A 627 20.88 18.55 -15.92
CA MET A 627 20.03 19.15 -16.95
C MET A 627 19.77 20.65 -16.69
N ASP A 628 19.53 21.04 -15.43
CA ASP A 628 19.34 22.44 -15.05
C ASP A 628 20.64 23.26 -15.21
N ILE A 629 21.79 22.66 -14.86
CA ILE A 629 23.12 23.24 -15.06
C ILE A 629 23.36 23.52 -16.54
N GLN A 630 23.09 22.54 -17.42
CA GLN A 630 23.18 22.75 -18.88
C GLN A 630 22.30 23.91 -19.37
N HIS A 631 21.09 24.06 -18.83
CA HIS A 631 20.19 25.18 -19.20
C HIS A 631 20.70 26.54 -18.69
N LYS A 632 21.41 26.55 -17.56
CA LYS A 632 21.96 27.76 -16.95
C LYS A 632 23.18 28.29 -17.71
N TYR A 633 24.10 27.40 -18.10
CA TYR A 633 25.37 27.78 -18.73
C TYR A 633 25.32 27.82 -20.27
N LYS A 634 24.23 27.39 -20.92
CA LYS A 634 24.03 27.42 -22.39
C LYS A 634 25.06 26.63 -23.22
N ASN A 635 25.71 25.63 -22.63
CA ASN A 635 26.67 24.78 -23.33
C ASN A 635 26.05 23.41 -23.67
N ASP A 636 26.47 22.82 -24.79
CA ASP A 636 26.09 21.45 -25.17
C ASP A 636 26.82 20.41 -24.31
N GLU A 637 28.10 20.68 -24.04
CA GLU A 637 28.95 19.95 -23.11
C GLU A 637 29.24 20.85 -21.90
N CYS A 638 28.94 20.36 -20.69
CA CYS A 638 29.26 21.06 -19.44
C CYS A 638 30.49 20.43 -18.81
N SER A 639 31.38 21.24 -18.27
CA SER A 639 32.53 20.72 -17.52
C SER A 639 32.11 20.30 -16.10
N LEU A 640 32.86 19.38 -15.51
CA LEU A 640 32.68 18.99 -14.11
C LEU A 640 32.93 20.19 -13.18
N GLU A 641 33.84 21.08 -13.56
CA GLU A 641 34.12 22.33 -12.86
C GLU A 641 32.90 23.26 -12.85
N ASP A 642 32.17 23.37 -13.97
CA ASP A 642 30.95 24.19 -14.03
C ASP A 642 29.88 23.66 -13.06
N ALA A 643 29.75 22.33 -12.94
CA ALA A 643 28.84 21.71 -11.99
C ALA A 643 29.30 21.94 -10.55
N TYR A 644 30.59 21.79 -10.26
CA TYR A 644 31.17 22.05 -8.95
C TYR A 644 30.99 23.51 -8.51
N VAL A 645 31.33 24.45 -9.39
CA VAL A 645 31.16 25.90 -9.17
C VAL A 645 29.68 26.24 -9.00
N HIS A 646 28.79 25.58 -9.75
CA HIS A 646 27.34 25.75 -9.57
C HIS A 646 26.89 25.39 -8.16
N TYR A 647 27.36 24.26 -7.61
CA TYR A 647 27.04 23.83 -6.25
C TYR A 647 27.63 24.77 -5.20
N ALA A 648 28.89 25.16 -5.32
CA ALA A 648 29.56 26.08 -4.40
C ALA A 648 28.89 27.48 -4.36
N ILE A 649 28.51 28.02 -5.52
CA ILE A 649 27.77 29.30 -5.60
C ILE A 649 26.38 29.17 -4.97
N SER A 650 25.72 28.03 -5.14
CA SER A 650 24.38 27.78 -4.59
C SER A 650 24.41 27.68 -3.06
N GLU A 651 25.42 27.03 -2.51
CA GLU A 651 25.68 26.97 -1.06
C GLU A 651 25.94 28.37 -0.49
N ASN A 652 26.80 29.17 -1.13
CA ASN A 652 27.09 30.55 -0.72
C ASN A 652 25.86 31.48 -0.77
N ARG A 653 24.82 31.12 -1.55
CA ARG A 653 23.52 31.82 -1.59
C ARG A 653 22.53 31.32 -0.54
N GLY A 654 22.95 30.43 0.36
CA GLY A 654 22.15 29.88 1.44
C GLY A 654 21.27 28.69 1.05
N LEU A 655 21.47 28.07 -0.11
CA LEU A 655 20.78 26.83 -0.49
C LEU A 655 21.49 25.63 0.15
N LYS A 656 20.70 24.70 0.70
CA LYS A 656 21.25 23.48 1.29
C LYS A 656 21.70 22.52 0.18
N ILE A 657 23.00 22.39 0.01
CA ILE A 657 23.63 21.48 -0.95
C ILE A 657 24.19 20.26 -0.20
N ASP A 658 24.14 19.08 -0.83
CA ASP A 658 24.76 17.86 -0.29
C ASP A 658 26.29 18.03 -0.28
N SER A 659 26.93 17.79 0.87
CA SER A 659 28.37 17.94 1.03
C SER A 659 29.17 17.04 0.09
N GLU A 660 28.59 15.93 -0.37
CA GLU A 660 29.21 15.06 -1.39
C GLU A 660 29.33 15.73 -2.76
N LYS A 661 28.46 16.70 -3.08
CA LYS A 661 28.49 17.45 -4.35
C LYS A 661 29.48 18.61 -4.33
N LEU A 662 29.93 18.99 -3.14
CA LEU A 662 30.95 20.01 -2.87
C LEU A 662 32.36 19.40 -2.71
N ASP A 663 32.46 18.08 -2.85
CA ASP A 663 33.70 17.33 -2.98
C ASP A 663 33.90 16.95 -4.46
N TYR A 664 34.92 17.53 -5.09
CA TYR A 664 35.21 17.33 -6.51
C TYR A 664 35.52 15.87 -6.82
N ALA A 665 36.21 15.14 -5.93
CA ALA A 665 36.56 13.73 -6.13
C ALA A 665 35.32 12.83 -6.06
N LYS A 666 34.39 13.11 -5.14
CA LYS A 666 33.10 12.40 -5.08
C LYS A 666 32.24 12.70 -6.30
N LEU A 667 32.16 13.96 -6.74
CA LEU A 667 31.39 14.34 -7.93
C LEU A 667 31.91 13.65 -9.20
N HIS A 668 33.23 13.49 -9.32
CA HIS A 668 33.86 12.72 -10.39
C HIS A 668 33.42 11.25 -10.41
N VAL A 669 33.36 10.59 -9.24
CA VAL A 669 32.84 9.21 -9.10
C VAL A 669 31.37 9.12 -9.54
N MET A 670 30.57 10.13 -9.21
CA MET A 670 29.15 10.17 -9.60
C MET A 670 28.97 10.28 -11.14
N VAL A 671 29.77 11.11 -11.83
CA VAL A 671 29.73 11.23 -13.30
C VAL A 671 30.02 9.90 -13.99
N TYR A 672 31.07 9.20 -13.55
CA TYR A 672 31.44 7.90 -14.12
C TYR A 672 30.34 6.84 -13.90
N ASN A 673 29.68 6.87 -12.73
CA ASN A 673 28.52 6.00 -12.45
C ASN A 673 27.35 6.27 -13.41
N LEU A 674 27.09 7.54 -13.78
CA LEU A 674 26.06 7.91 -14.74
C LEU A 674 26.42 7.52 -16.19
N GLN A 675 27.69 7.69 -16.58
CA GLN A 675 28.20 7.28 -17.88
C GLN A 675 28.06 5.77 -18.08
N LYS A 676 28.42 4.95 -17.08
CA LYS A 676 28.28 3.49 -17.11
C LYS A 676 26.84 3.04 -17.37
N LYS A 677 25.84 3.85 -16.98
CA LYS A 677 24.41 3.59 -17.24
C LYS A 677 23.91 4.11 -18.60
N GLY A 678 24.75 4.84 -19.34
CA GLY A 678 24.43 5.44 -20.64
C GLY A 678 23.61 6.72 -20.54
N LEU A 679 23.54 7.33 -19.36
CA LEU A 679 22.78 8.57 -19.11
C LEU A 679 23.59 9.81 -19.52
N LEU A 680 24.91 9.70 -19.55
CA LEU A 680 25.83 10.75 -20.00
C LEU A 680 26.78 10.19 -21.05
N LYS A 681 27.14 11.04 -22.02
CA LYS A 681 28.40 10.92 -22.77
C LYS A 681 29.42 11.78 -22.05
N VAL A 682 30.62 11.25 -21.86
CA VAL A 682 31.73 11.93 -21.18
C VAL A 682 32.89 12.02 -22.15
N ARG A 683 33.54 13.18 -22.17
CA ARG A 683 34.80 13.43 -22.87
C ARG A 683 35.82 13.89 -21.85
N ASP A 684 37.04 13.39 -21.97
CA ASP A 684 38.16 13.74 -21.11
C ASP A 684 39.33 14.16 -21.99
N ASP A 685 39.45 15.45 -22.25
CA ASP A 685 40.53 16.09 -23.03
C ASP A 685 41.45 16.95 -22.13
N GLY A 686 41.51 16.62 -20.83
CA GLY A 686 42.19 17.40 -19.79
C GLY A 686 41.24 18.20 -18.90
N LYS A 687 39.97 18.33 -19.30
CA LYS A 687 38.84 18.70 -18.44
C LYS A 687 37.71 17.72 -18.66
N LEU A 688 37.12 17.21 -17.59
CA LEU A 688 36.04 16.23 -17.69
C LEU A 688 34.74 16.95 -18.12
N SER A 689 34.31 16.77 -19.38
CA SER A 689 33.05 17.31 -19.89
C SER A 689 31.99 16.23 -20.04
N TYR A 690 30.71 16.60 -19.86
CA TYR A 690 29.58 15.69 -19.99
C TYR A 690 28.43 16.29 -20.79
N SER A 691 27.68 15.41 -21.48
CA SER A 691 26.43 15.74 -22.16
C SER A 691 25.36 14.68 -21.88
N LEU A 692 24.12 15.11 -21.62
CA LEU A 692 22.98 14.21 -21.40
C LEU A 692 22.54 13.51 -22.71
N THR A 693 22.11 12.26 -22.61
CA THR A 693 21.57 11.47 -23.73
C THR A 693 20.04 11.44 -23.71
N GLY A 694 19.38 11.04 -24.81
CA GLY A 694 17.93 10.80 -24.80
C GLY A 694 17.51 9.76 -23.75
N LYS A 695 18.39 8.80 -23.43
CA LYS A 695 18.20 7.83 -22.34
C LYS A 695 18.10 8.51 -20.96
N ALA A 696 18.76 9.64 -20.74
CA ALA A 696 18.58 10.42 -19.51
C ALA A 696 17.17 11.01 -19.41
N LEU A 697 16.62 11.48 -20.53
CA LEU A 697 15.24 11.98 -20.58
C LEU A 697 14.22 10.85 -20.38
N THR A 698 14.46 9.68 -21.01
CA THR A 698 13.69 8.45 -20.75
C THR A 698 13.79 8.01 -19.30
N TRP A 699 14.97 8.09 -18.68
CA TRP A 699 15.18 7.75 -17.27
C TRP A 699 14.38 8.65 -16.34
N LEU A 700 14.42 9.98 -16.55
CA LEU A 700 13.62 10.92 -15.77
C LEU A 700 12.12 10.70 -15.97
N LEU A 701 11.70 10.39 -17.19
CA LEU A 701 10.32 10.02 -17.50
C LEU A 701 9.93 8.73 -16.75
N ASP A 702 10.74 7.69 -16.81
CA ASP A 702 10.49 6.39 -16.17
C ASP A 702 10.54 6.48 -14.65
N GLU A 703 11.37 7.34 -14.07
CA GLU A 703 11.33 7.70 -12.65
C GLU A 703 10.00 8.37 -12.30
N LEU A 704 9.57 9.34 -13.11
CA LEU A 704 8.31 10.03 -12.92
C LEU A 704 7.12 9.06 -13.04
N ILE A 705 7.19 8.07 -13.94
CA ILE A 705 6.19 7.00 -14.10
C ILE A 705 6.22 5.98 -12.94
N SER A 706 7.42 5.62 -12.48
CA SER A 706 7.64 4.66 -11.39
C SER A 706 7.31 5.27 -10.02
N SER A 707 7.22 6.60 -9.94
CA SER A 707 6.74 7.30 -8.75
C SER A 707 5.29 6.94 -8.46
N LYS A 708 4.98 6.68 -7.18
CA LYS A 708 3.68 6.15 -6.72
C LYS A 708 2.46 7.02 -7.07
N ASP A 709 2.67 8.29 -7.41
CA ASP A 709 1.62 9.27 -7.70
C ASP A 709 1.14 9.26 -9.16
N ALA A 710 1.92 8.72 -10.09
CA ALA A 710 1.67 8.89 -11.52
C ALA A 710 1.06 7.65 -12.22
N SER A 711 1.09 6.48 -11.56
CA SER A 711 0.87 5.18 -12.21
C SER A 711 -0.54 4.93 -12.78
N SER A 712 -1.61 5.52 -12.21
CA SER A 712 -2.98 5.28 -12.75
C SER A 712 -3.32 6.17 -13.96
N LEU A 713 -2.96 7.46 -13.92
CA LEU A 713 -3.18 8.41 -15.02
C LEU A 713 -2.31 8.06 -16.24
N ILE A 714 -1.08 7.63 -15.97
CA ILE A 714 -0.12 7.19 -16.99
C ILE A 714 -0.61 5.91 -17.67
N ARG A 715 -1.07 4.90 -16.93
CA ARG A 715 -1.64 3.67 -17.55
C ARG A 715 -2.84 3.95 -18.45
N ASP A 716 -3.67 4.94 -18.14
CA ASP A 716 -4.80 5.31 -19.01
C ASP A 716 -4.37 6.10 -20.25
N ALA A 717 -3.32 6.93 -20.16
CA ALA A 717 -2.73 7.63 -21.32
C ALA A 717 -1.99 6.70 -22.30
N PHE A 718 -1.47 5.58 -21.81
CA PHE A 718 -0.65 4.58 -22.53
C PHE A 718 -1.44 3.30 -22.92
N LYS A 719 -2.74 3.19 -22.62
CA LYS A 719 -3.57 2.09 -23.13
C LYS A 719 -3.85 2.27 -24.63
N LYS A 720 -3.58 1.23 -25.43
CA LYS A 720 -4.24 1.10 -26.75
C LYS A 720 -5.75 1.10 -26.52
N ASP A 721 -6.48 1.95 -27.25
CA ASP A 721 -7.95 2.06 -27.23
C ASP A 721 -8.61 0.76 -27.73
N ARG A 722 -8.48 -0.31 -26.95
CA ARG A 722 -9.19 -1.57 -27.15
C ARG A 722 -10.28 -1.63 -26.10
N PHE A 723 -11.48 -1.30 -26.56
CA PHE A 723 -12.79 -1.65 -26.00
C PHE A 723 -13.45 -0.77 -24.92
N SER A 724 -12.77 0.11 -24.16
CA SER A 724 -13.47 0.82 -23.04
C SER A 724 -13.27 2.34 -22.93
N SER A 725 -12.34 2.95 -23.64
CA SER A 725 -11.90 4.34 -23.39
C SER A 725 -12.60 5.43 -24.21
N ASN A 726 -13.39 5.07 -25.22
CA ASN A 726 -14.07 6.05 -26.07
C ASN A 726 -15.58 6.14 -25.85
N ILE A 727 -16.14 5.36 -24.92
CA ILE A 727 -17.56 5.39 -24.57
C ILE A 727 -17.78 6.59 -23.65
N VAL A 728 -18.33 7.67 -24.20
CA VAL A 728 -18.58 8.92 -23.47
C VAL A 728 -19.88 8.84 -22.68
N ASP A 729 -20.88 8.19 -23.25
CA ASP A 729 -22.21 8.05 -22.66
C ASP A 729 -22.95 6.85 -23.26
N ILE A 730 -24.13 6.55 -22.73
CA ILE A 730 -25.07 5.58 -23.27
C ILE A 730 -26.35 6.33 -23.63
N ARG A 731 -26.61 6.45 -24.93
CA ARG A 731 -27.77 7.17 -25.43
C ARG A 731 -28.78 6.25 -26.11
N LYS A 732 -29.97 6.79 -26.41
CA LYS A 732 -30.93 6.13 -27.30
C LYS A 732 -30.28 5.86 -28.67
N TYR A 733 -30.52 4.67 -29.20
CA TYR A 733 -30.12 4.29 -30.55
C TYR A 733 -30.68 5.25 -31.59
N ARG A 734 -29.86 5.57 -32.60
CA ARG A 734 -30.22 6.39 -33.75
C ARG A 734 -30.00 5.58 -35.03
N ALA A 735 -30.77 5.90 -36.07
CA ALA A 735 -30.55 5.28 -37.38
C ALA A 735 -29.14 5.66 -37.89
N GLY A 736 -28.27 4.65 -38.06
CA GLY A 736 -26.86 4.84 -38.45
C GLY A 736 -25.84 4.30 -37.45
N ASP A 737 -26.25 3.98 -36.21
CA ASP A 737 -25.38 3.31 -35.23
C ASP A 737 -25.06 1.88 -35.69
N ARG A 738 -23.79 1.46 -35.56
CA ARG A 738 -23.37 0.10 -35.96
C ARG A 738 -23.82 -0.90 -34.90
N PHE A 739 -23.96 -2.17 -35.29
CA PHE A 739 -24.28 -3.24 -34.35
C PHE A 739 -23.32 -3.29 -33.14
N GLN A 740 -22.03 -3.05 -33.38
CA GLN A 740 -20.98 -3.01 -32.35
C GLN A 740 -21.10 -1.81 -31.39
N ASP A 741 -21.88 -0.80 -31.73
CA ASP A 741 -22.12 0.38 -30.91
C ASP A 741 -23.35 0.20 -30.03
N ILE A 742 -24.14 -0.84 -30.24
CA ILE A 742 -25.29 -1.13 -29.39
C ILE A 742 -24.79 -1.69 -28.06
N SER A 743 -25.12 -0.99 -26.99
CA SER A 743 -24.93 -1.51 -25.64
C SER A 743 -26.08 -2.46 -25.34
N ILE A 744 -25.80 -3.75 -25.45
CA ILE A 744 -26.81 -4.77 -25.25
C ILE A 744 -27.28 -4.73 -23.79
N ILE A 745 -26.38 -4.75 -22.80
CA ILE A 745 -26.73 -4.65 -21.37
C ILE A 745 -27.68 -3.47 -21.04
N HIS A 746 -27.35 -2.24 -21.45
CA HIS A 746 -28.20 -1.06 -21.18
C HIS A 746 -29.53 -1.05 -21.96
N THR A 747 -29.55 -1.58 -23.19
CA THR A 747 -30.79 -1.79 -23.95
C THR A 747 -31.74 -2.69 -23.18
N LEU A 748 -31.17 -3.77 -22.66
CA LEU A 748 -31.87 -4.81 -21.96
C LEU A 748 -32.41 -4.34 -20.60
N LYS A 749 -31.64 -3.52 -19.87
CA LYS A 749 -32.11 -2.80 -18.68
C LYS A 749 -33.31 -1.92 -18.97
N GLU A 750 -33.28 -1.12 -20.05
CA GLU A 750 -34.40 -0.24 -20.39
C GLU A 750 -35.68 -1.02 -20.73
N ILE A 751 -35.56 -2.11 -21.51
CA ILE A 751 -36.70 -2.95 -21.87
C ILE A 751 -37.39 -3.52 -20.63
N VAL A 752 -36.61 -3.88 -19.62
CA VAL A 752 -37.13 -4.42 -18.36
C VAL A 752 -37.70 -3.34 -17.46
N LYS A 753 -37.06 -2.17 -17.38
CA LYS A 753 -37.60 -1.00 -16.69
C LYS A 753 -38.97 -0.59 -17.24
N GLU A 754 -39.14 -0.60 -18.56
CA GLU A 754 -40.41 -0.30 -19.23
C GLU A 754 -41.40 -1.49 -19.24
N LYS A 755 -41.01 -2.67 -18.74
CA LYS A 755 -41.80 -3.93 -18.74
C LYS A 755 -42.36 -4.31 -20.11
N LYS A 756 -41.61 -4.05 -21.18
CA LYS A 756 -42.05 -4.32 -22.55
C LYS A 756 -41.83 -5.78 -23.00
N PRO A 757 -42.80 -6.39 -23.71
CA PRO A 757 -42.59 -7.66 -24.43
C PRO A 757 -41.49 -7.52 -25.48
N LEU A 758 -40.72 -8.59 -25.72
CA LEU A 758 -39.61 -8.59 -26.68
C LEU A 758 -40.11 -8.36 -28.11
N GLU A 759 -41.31 -8.84 -28.41
CA GLU A 759 -41.99 -8.68 -29.70
C GLU A 759 -42.37 -7.22 -29.99
N GLU A 760 -42.47 -6.39 -28.93
CA GLU A 760 -42.82 -4.98 -29.00
C GLU A 760 -41.61 -4.05 -28.79
N VAL A 761 -40.41 -4.62 -28.72
CA VAL A 761 -39.17 -3.85 -28.62
C VAL A 761 -38.94 -3.12 -29.94
N THR A 762 -38.96 -1.79 -29.85
CA THR A 762 -38.65 -0.93 -30.99
C THR A 762 -37.28 -0.30 -30.82
N ARG A 763 -36.81 0.39 -31.86
CA ARG A 763 -35.57 1.18 -31.84
C ARG A 763 -35.48 2.18 -30.68
N ARG A 764 -36.60 2.54 -30.04
CA ARG A 764 -36.65 3.47 -28.87
C ARG A 764 -36.05 2.86 -27.59
N GLN A 765 -36.10 1.54 -27.45
CA GLN A 765 -35.58 0.82 -26.30
C GLN A 765 -34.08 0.48 -26.45
N LEU A 766 -33.58 0.47 -27.68
CA LEU A 766 -32.15 0.27 -27.95
C LEU A 766 -31.32 1.41 -27.37
N ARG A 767 -30.20 1.04 -26.73
CA ARG A 767 -29.18 1.93 -26.20
C ARG A 767 -27.88 1.69 -26.95
N ALA A 768 -27.26 2.76 -27.42
CA ALA A 768 -25.98 2.71 -28.10
C ALA A 768 -24.94 3.43 -27.24
N PHE A 769 -23.76 2.85 -27.16
CA PHE A 769 -22.55 3.50 -26.71
C PHE A 769 -22.31 4.72 -27.58
N GLU A 770 -22.31 5.90 -26.97
CA GLU A 770 -21.84 7.11 -27.61
C GLU A 770 -20.31 7.06 -27.64
N LYS A 771 -19.77 6.49 -28.71
CA LYS A 771 -18.33 6.37 -28.91
C LYS A 771 -17.78 7.59 -29.60
N ARG A 772 -16.65 8.11 -29.13
CA ARG A 772 -15.78 8.95 -29.97
C ARG A 772 -15.16 8.09 -31.07
N PRO A 773 -15.14 8.51 -32.35
CA PRO A 773 -14.40 7.78 -33.38
C PRO A 773 -12.92 7.76 -33.01
N THR A 774 -12.24 6.59 -33.07
CA THR A 774 -10.77 6.51 -32.96
C THR A 774 -10.15 7.16 -34.20
N GLN A 775 -9.87 8.44 -34.10
CA GLN A 775 -9.28 9.19 -35.19
C GLN A 775 -7.77 9.13 -35.08
N ARG A 776 -7.11 8.59 -36.13
CA ARG A 776 -5.67 8.79 -36.31
C ARG A 776 -5.40 10.29 -36.29
N GLN A 777 -4.35 10.70 -35.61
CA GLN A 777 -4.10 12.09 -35.32
C GLN A 777 -2.65 12.44 -35.58
N ASP A 778 -2.41 13.62 -36.17
CA ASP A 778 -1.09 14.24 -36.20
C ASP A 778 -1.01 15.27 -35.09
N ILE A 779 0.02 15.16 -34.25
CA ILE A 779 0.24 16.02 -33.10
C ILE A 779 1.54 16.80 -33.28
N ALA A 780 1.47 18.12 -33.25
CA ALA A 780 2.64 18.98 -33.14
C ALA A 780 2.78 19.48 -31.69
N LEU A 781 3.85 19.07 -31.03
CA LEU A 781 4.20 19.54 -29.69
C LEU A 781 5.03 20.82 -29.83
N CYS A 782 4.44 21.97 -29.51
CA CYS A 782 5.11 23.26 -29.51
C CYS A 782 5.66 23.55 -28.12
N LEU A 783 6.97 23.41 -27.95
CA LEU A 783 7.67 23.71 -26.72
C LEU A 783 8.24 25.13 -26.74
N ASP A 784 7.80 25.94 -25.79
CA ASP A 784 8.42 27.23 -25.50
C ASP A 784 9.82 27.00 -24.91
N VAL A 785 10.81 27.60 -25.55
CA VAL A 785 12.20 27.60 -25.09
C VAL A 785 12.68 29.03 -24.83
N SER A 786 11.82 29.95 -24.41
CA SER A 786 12.19 31.32 -24.06
C SER A 786 12.93 31.44 -22.72
N ALA A 787 13.41 32.64 -22.37
CA ALA A 787 14.34 32.82 -21.26
C ALA A 787 13.69 32.56 -19.91
N SER A 788 12.38 32.80 -19.81
CA SER A 788 11.55 32.54 -18.63
C SER A 788 11.47 31.04 -18.31
N MET A 789 11.53 30.18 -19.34
CA MET A 789 11.53 28.73 -19.18
C MET A 789 12.80 28.20 -18.47
N ARG A 790 13.86 29.00 -18.35
CA ARG A 790 15.06 28.65 -17.57
C ARG A 790 14.82 28.71 -16.05
N GLN A 791 13.86 29.52 -15.61
CA GLN A 791 13.60 29.71 -14.18
C GLN A 791 12.83 28.53 -13.61
N PHE A 792 13.08 28.20 -12.34
CA PHE A 792 12.33 27.18 -11.58
C PHE A 792 12.22 25.82 -12.28
N SER A 793 13.25 25.43 -13.05
CA SER A 793 13.33 24.16 -13.78
C SER A 793 12.19 23.90 -14.78
N LYS A 794 11.49 24.94 -15.26
CA LYS A 794 10.34 24.81 -16.18
C LYS A 794 10.70 24.06 -17.47
N LEU A 795 11.82 24.40 -18.10
CA LEU A 795 12.26 23.75 -19.33
C LEU A 795 12.57 22.26 -19.14
N ARG A 796 13.17 21.86 -18.01
CA ARG A 796 13.39 20.43 -17.69
C ARG A 796 12.07 19.66 -17.66
N PHE A 797 11.10 20.14 -16.89
CA PHE A 797 9.81 19.46 -16.80
C PHE A 797 9.00 19.54 -18.09
N ALA A 798 9.14 20.60 -18.88
CA ALA A 798 8.52 20.71 -20.19
C ALA A 798 9.15 19.72 -21.20
N LYS A 799 10.46 19.44 -21.14
CA LYS A 799 11.11 18.36 -21.92
C LYS A 799 10.57 16.99 -21.51
N ILE A 800 10.42 16.72 -20.21
CA ILE A 800 9.83 15.46 -19.72
C ILE A 800 8.36 15.34 -20.17
N ALA A 801 7.62 16.45 -20.23
CA ALA A 801 6.26 16.47 -20.76
C ALA A 801 6.20 16.16 -22.26
N VAL A 802 7.10 16.73 -23.07
CA VAL A 802 7.23 16.38 -24.50
C VAL A 802 7.57 14.91 -24.67
N ALA A 803 8.49 14.39 -23.85
CA ALA A 803 8.84 12.96 -23.83
C ALA A 803 7.63 12.08 -23.50
N ALA A 804 6.85 12.44 -22.48
CA ALA A 804 5.66 11.73 -22.06
C ALA A 804 4.57 11.72 -23.15
N LEU A 805 4.26 12.91 -23.70
CA LEU A 805 3.28 13.09 -24.77
C LEU A 805 3.66 12.34 -26.03
N SER A 806 4.94 12.38 -26.42
CA SER A 806 5.43 11.69 -27.61
C SER A 806 5.28 10.19 -27.48
N ARG A 807 5.65 9.63 -26.32
CA ARG A 807 5.48 8.20 -26.06
C ARG A 807 4.00 7.81 -26.08
N ALA A 808 3.13 8.60 -25.46
CA ALA A 808 1.69 8.33 -25.39
C ALA A 808 1.03 8.41 -26.77
N ALA A 809 1.41 9.40 -27.57
CA ALA A 809 0.93 9.56 -28.94
C ALA A 809 1.32 8.36 -29.81
N VAL A 810 2.57 7.89 -29.74
CA VAL A 810 3.05 6.74 -30.50
C VAL A 810 2.32 5.45 -30.10
N GLU A 811 2.06 5.24 -28.81
CA GLU A 811 1.31 4.07 -28.33
C GLU A 811 -0.16 4.07 -28.80
N LYS A 812 -0.77 5.26 -28.97
CA LYS A 812 -2.08 5.46 -29.59
C LYS A 812 -2.05 5.45 -31.14
N GLU A 813 -0.92 5.08 -31.72
CA GLU A 813 -0.68 5.04 -33.18
C GLU A 813 -0.81 6.41 -33.88
N TYR A 814 -0.63 7.51 -33.14
CA TYR A 814 -0.55 8.86 -33.69
C TYR A 814 0.83 9.13 -34.29
N ARG A 815 0.96 10.21 -35.05
CA ARG A 815 2.26 10.75 -35.46
C ARG A 815 2.53 12.02 -34.67
N VAL A 816 3.74 12.14 -34.15
CA VAL A 816 4.13 13.27 -33.34
C VAL A 816 5.34 13.96 -33.96
N GLY A 817 5.31 15.28 -33.98
CA GLY A 817 6.45 16.13 -34.33
C GLY A 817 6.65 17.18 -33.26
N VAL A 818 7.88 17.67 -33.11
CA VAL A 818 8.25 18.62 -32.07
C VAL A 818 8.73 19.92 -32.70
N VAL A 819 8.19 21.04 -32.23
CA VAL A 819 8.57 22.39 -32.60
C VAL A 819 9.09 23.09 -31.36
N ALA A 820 10.28 23.67 -31.40
CA ALA A 820 10.76 24.58 -30.38
C ALA A 820 10.61 26.02 -30.87
N PHE A 821 10.22 26.93 -29.99
CA PHE A 821 10.13 28.34 -30.34
C PHE A 821 10.65 29.27 -29.24
N SER A 822 11.31 30.33 -29.67
CA SER A 822 11.71 31.50 -28.89
C SER A 822 11.31 32.75 -29.66
N ASN A 823 12.27 33.45 -30.28
CA ASN A 823 12.06 34.55 -31.22
C ASN A 823 11.53 34.02 -32.56
N GLU A 824 12.16 32.95 -33.02
CA GLU A 824 11.82 32.15 -34.20
C GLU A 824 11.37 30.75 -33.75
N ALA A 825 10.87 29.96 -34.69
CA ALA A 825 10.42 28.60 -34.42
C ALA A 825 11.03 27.63 -35.42
N GLU A 826 11.47 26.47 -34.95
CA GLU A 826 12.10 25.43 -35.75
C GLU A 826 11.50 24.05 -35.47
N VAL A 827 11.56 23.17 -36.47
CA VAL A 827 11.16 21.76 -36.31
C VAL A 827 12.34 21.01 -35.72
N VAL A 828 12.19 20.58 -34.48
CA VAL A 828 13.19 19.81 -33.72
C VAL A 828 13.14 18.33 -34.10
N SER A 829 11.94 17.83 -34.34
CA SER A 829 11.70 16.48 -34.83
C SER A 829 10.57 16.51 -35.85
N PRO A 830 10.74 15.87 -37.04
CA PRO A 830 9.67 15.77 -38.02
C PRO A 830 8.51 14.91 -37.50
N LEU A 831 7.38 14.93 -38.22
CA LEU A 831 6.24 14.08 -37.90
C LEU A 831 6.60 12.60 -38.09
N GLY A 832 6.58 11.85 -37.01
CA GLY A 832 6.93 10.43 -37.06
C GLY A 832 6.46 9.65 -35.86
N ARG A 833 7.02 8.46 -35.71
CA ARG A 833 6.81 7.57 -34.56
C ARG A 833 8.12 7.12 -33.89
N GLY A 834 9.27 7.64 -34.36
CA GLY A 834 10.60 7.33 -33.83
C GLY A 834 10.83 7.99 -32.48
N ILE A 835 10.52 7.28 -31.40
CA ILE A 835 10.60 7.85 -30.04
C ILE A 835 12.04 8.20 -29.64
N GLU A 836 13.02 7.37 -30.00
CA GLU A 836 14.43 7.59 -29.64
C GLU A 836 14.97 8.87 -30.29
N GLU A 837 14.69 9.09 -31.58
CA GLU A 837 15.07 10.31 -32.33
C GLU A 837 14.47 11.57 -31.69
N ILE A 838 13.20 11.49 -31.27
CA ILE A 838 12.53 12.59 -30.56
C ILE A 838 13.23 12.86 -29.21
N MET A 839 13.56 11.83 -28.44
CA MET A 839 14.20 11.99 -27.13
C MET A 839 15.60 12.60 -27.23
N ASP A 840 16.40 12.15 -28.21
CA ASP A 840 17.74 12.67 -28.47
C ASP A 840 17.70 14.12 -29.00
N SER A 841 16.67 14.49 -29.75
CA SER A 841 16.51 15.87 -30.24
C SER A 841 15.95 16.81 -29.17
N VAL A 842 15.09 16.32 -28.27
CA VAL A 842 14.49 17.14 -27.20
C VAL A 842 15.48 17.40 -26.05
N VAL A 843 16.37 16.45 -25.74
CA VAL A 843 17.35 16.63 -24.64
C VAL A 843 18.33 17.77 -24.93
N THR A 844 18.62 18.09 -26.19
CA THR A 844 19.53 19.16 -26.61
C THR A 844 18.93 20.56 -26.56
N LEU A 845 17.60 20.72 -26.53
CA LEU A 845 16.95 22.04 -26.51
C LEU A 845 17.43 22.95 -25.37
N ARG A 846 17.51 24.26 -25.61
CA ARG A 846 17.99 25.26 -24.64
C ARG A 846 17.10 26.48 -24.61
N ALA A 847 17.07 27.15 -23.46
CA ALA A 847 16.36 28.41 -23.31
C ALA A 847 17.07 29.56 -24.04
N ASP A 848 16.36 30.27 -24.90
CA ASP A 848 16.73 31.42 -25.71
C ASP A 848 15.94 32.69 -25.28
N GLN A 849 15.96 33.82 -26.01
CA GLN A 849 15.61 35.13 -25.43
C GLN A 849 14.11 35.43 -25.25
N TYR A 850 13.33 35.51 -26.33
CA TYR A 850 11.93 35.97 -26.30
C TYR A 850 10.92 34.85 -26.54
N THR A 851 9.63 35.17 -26.39
CA THR A 851 8.49 34.27 -26.46
C THR A 851 7.59 34.68 -27.64
N ASN A 852 7.74 34.01 -28.80
CA ASN A 852 6.96 34.27 -30.01
C ASN A 852 6.01 33.11 -30.32
N ILE A 853 4.88 33.09 -29.60
CA ILE A 853 3.86 32.04 -29.71
C ILE A 853 3.27 31.97 -31.12
N GLY A 854 3.11 33.11 -31.79
CA GLY A 854 2.64 33.15 -33.17
C GLY A 854 3.56 32.39 -34.14
N LYS A 855 4.88 32.53 -34.00
CA LYS A 855 5.85 31.76 -34.80
C LYS A 855 5.81 30.27 -34.48
N GLY A 856 5.64 29.91 -33.20
CA GLY A 856 5.45 28.51 -32.79
C GLY A 856 4.21 27.87 -33.44
N ILE A 857 3.07 28.57 -33.42
CA ILE A 857 1.82 28.13 -34.06
C ILE A 857 1.99 28.07 -35.60
N GLU A 858 2.64 29.06 -36.20
CA GLU A 858 2.93 29.09 -37.64
C GLU A 858 3.78 27.89 -38.08
N CYS A 859 4.85 27.58 -37.34
CA CYS A 859 5.76 26.48 -37.63
C CYS A 859 5.07 25.12 -37.46
N ALA A 860 4.32 24.92 -36.37
CA ALA A 860 3.55 23.69 -36.18
C ALA A 860 2.46 23.49 -37.23
N LYS A 861 1.79 24.57 -37.65
CA LYS A 861 0.87 24.53 -38.79
C LYS A 861 1.59 24.06 -40.05
N LYS A 862 2.77 24.61 -40.37
CA LYS A 862 3.57 24.18 -41.53
C LYS A 862 3.95 22.71 -41.43
N LEU A 863 4.43 22.26 -40.27
CA LEU A 863 4.76 20.86 -40.00
C LEU A 863 3.56 19.92 -40.24
N LEU A 864 2.40 20.24 -39.68
CA LEU A 864 1.15 19.47 -39.84
C LEU A 864 0.58 19.51 -41.26
N MET A 865 0.97 20.49 -42.08
CA MET A 865 0.53 20.65 -43.47
C MET A 865 1.55 20.14 -44.49
N ALA A 866 2.79 19.85 -44.08
CA ALA A 866 3.87 19.44 -44.98
C ALA A 866 3.60 18.09 -45.66
N GLU A 867 2.88 17.20 -44.98
CA GLU A 867 2.51 15.89 -45.49
C GLU A 867 0.98 15.71 -45.56
N LYS A 868 0.52 14.90 -46.52
CA LYS A 868 -0.86 14.40 -46.53
C LYS A 868 -1.02 13.40 -45.37
N GLY A 869 -1.66 13.85 -44.30
CA GLY A 869 -1.91 13.08 -43.07
C GLY A 869 -3.39 12.90 -42.74
N PRO A 870 -3.73 12.34 -41.57
CA PRO A 870 -5.11 12.27 -41.07
C PRO A 870 -5.81 13.62 -41.01
N GLU A 871 -7.14 13.59 -41.03
CA GLU A 871 -7.99 14.78 -40.90
C GLU A 871 -7.83 15.46 -39.53
N GLN A 872 -7.62 14.67 -38.45
CA GLN A 872 -7.37 15.25 -37.14
C GLN A 872 -5.94 15.70 -36.95
N LYS A 873 -5.80 16.99 -36.66
CA LYS A 873 -4.54 17.65 -36.41
C LYS A 873 -4.63 18.43 -35.11
N HIS A 874 -3.56 18.42 -34.33
CA HIS A 874 -3.57 19.02 -33.01
C HIS A 874 -2.22 19.61 -32.66
N ILE A 875 -2.25 20.86 -32.26
CA ILE A 875 -1.12 21.57 -31.69
C ILE A 875 -1.28 21.55 -30.16
N ILE A 876 -0.27 21.06 -29.46
CA ILE A 876 -0.17 21.18 -28.00
C ILE A 876 0.93 22.19 -27.70
N LEU A 877 0.52 23.37 -27.25
CA LEU A 877 1.42 24.46 -26.89
C LEU A 877 1.78 24.37 -25.40
N ILE A 878 3.07 24.26 -25.09
CA ILE A 878 3.61 24.23 -23.73
C ILE A 878 4.41 25.53 -23.54
N THR A 879 3.91 26.45 -22.72
CA THR A 879 4.50 27.80 -22.55
C THR A 879 4.30 28.31 -21.13
N ASP A 880 5.21 29.15 -20.64
CA ASP A 880 5.13 29.75 -19.31
C ASP A 880 4.68 31.21 -19.26
N GLY A 881 4.42 31.85 -20.41
CA GLY A 881 4.08 33.26 -20.37
C GLY A 881 3.90 33.96 -21.71
N GLN A 882 3.56 35.24 -21.61
CA GLN A 882 2.95 36.08 -22.64
C GLN A 882 3.85 36.35 -23.86
N PRO A 883 3.25 36.50 -25.06
CA PRO A 883 3.99 36.78 -26.27
C PRO A 883 4.64 38.18 -26.23
N ASN A 884 5.96 38.24 -26.37
CA ASN A 884 6.74 39.49 -26.25
C ASN A 884 7.72 39.73 -27.42
N ALA A 885 7.67 38.92 -28.48
CA ALA A 885 8.48 39.09 -29.70
C ALA A 885 7.67 39.09 -31.01
N LEU A 886 8.21 39.80 -32.01
CA LEU A 886 7.73 39.90 -33.39
C LEU A 886 8.73 39.26 -34.38
N SER A 887 8.29 38.90 -35.57
CA SER A 887 9.15 38.37 -36.65
C SER A 887 10.13 39.41 -37.19
N ARG A 888 11.32 38.97 -37.65
CA ARG A 888 12.38 39.83 -38.22
C ARG A 888 11.92 40.80 -39.31
N ASP A 889 10.97 40.42 -40.17
CA ASP A 889 10.46 41.29 -41.27
C ASP A 889 9.72 42.55 -40.79
N MET A 890 9.35 42.63 -39.51
CA MET A 890 8.68 43.79 -38.88
C MET A 890 9.58 44.54 -37.88
N ALA A 891 10.81 44.06 -37.66
CA ALA A 891 11.70 44.53 -36.60
C ALA A 891 12.52 45.78 -36.98
N ASP A 892 12.56 46.17 -38.26
CA ASP A 892 13.34 47.32 -38.74
C ASP A 892 12.74 48.69 -38.37
N SER A 893 11.52 48.75 -37.83
CA SER A 893 10.93 49.99 -37.32
C SER A 893 11.24 50.18 -35.82
N SER A 894 12.50 50.50 -35.57
CA SER A 894 13.07 50.81 -34.26
C SER A 894 12.40 52.05 -33.63
N LYS A 895 11.53 51.85 -32.62
CA LYS A 895 11.15 52.76 -31.48
C LYS A 895 9.77 52.47 -30.82
N ALA A 896 9.13 51.33 -31.06
CA ALA A 896 7.87 51.00 -30.38
C ALA A 896 8.07 50.68 -28.88
N ARG A 897 7.27 51.29 -27.99
CA ARG A 897 7.19 50.98 -26.55
C ARG A 897 6.92 49.49 -26.33
N MET A 898 7.48 48.89 -25.25
CA MET A 898 7.31 47.47 -24.91
C MET A 898 5.85 46.99 -24.94
N SER A 899 4.93 47.81 -24.42
CA SER A 899 3.48 47.54 -24.45
C SER A 899 2.89 47.38 -25.86
N MET A 900 3.44 48.09 -26.84
CA MET A 900 2.99 48.03 -28.24
C MET A 900 3.54 46.79 -28.96
N LYS A 901 4.75 46.33 -28.60
CA LYS A 901 5.31 45.06 -29.11
C LYS A 901 4.54 43.85 -28.58
N GLU A 902 4.19 43.86 -27.30
CA GLU A 902 3.35 42.82 -26.67
C GLU A 902 1.95 42.77 -27.29
N GLU A 903 1.33 43.92 -27.53
CA GLU A 903 0.02 43.98 -28.19
C GLU A 903 0.07 43.49 -29.65
N MET A 904 1.12 43.83 -30.40
CA MET A 904 1.30 43.31 -31.75
C MET A 904 1.61 41.80 -31.76
N ALA A 905 2.44 41.31 -30.83
CA ALA A 905 2.75 39.88 -30.69
C ALA A 905 1.51 39.07 -30.27
N PHE A 906 0.67 39.63 -29.41
CA PHE A 906 -0.64 39.10 -29.07
C PHE A 906 -1.54 39.00 -30.32
N ARG A 907 -1.68 40.09 -31.08
CA ARG A 907 -2.48 40.10 -32.32
C ARG A 907 -1.98 39.10 -33.36
N PHE A 908 -0.66 38.99 -33.53
CA PHE A 908 -0.05 38.02 -34.43
C PHE A 908 -0.37 36.57 -34.00
N SER A 909 -0.21 36.26 -32.72
CA SER A 909 -0.51 34.93 -32.18
C SER A 909 -1.99 34.56 -32.34
N ILE A 910 -2.90 35.51 -32.11
CA ILE A 910 -4.34 35.33 -32.35
C ILE A 910 -4.62 35.11 -33.85
N SER A 911 -4.00 35.90 -34.73
CA SER A 911 -4.16 35.75 -36.18
C SER A 911 -3.69 34.37 -36.66
N GLU A 912 -2.55 33.87 -36.18
CA GLU A 912 -2.09 32.53 -36.51
C GLU A 912 -2.99 31.44 -35.94
N ALA A 913 -3.47 31.58 -34.70
CA ALA A 913 -4.45 30.67 -34.12
C ALA A 913 -5.75 30.61 -34.94
N GLU A 914 -6.25 31.74 -35.45
CA GLU A 914 -7.41 31.77 -36.35
C GLU A 914 -7.11 31.07 -37.69
N LYS A 915 -5.92 31.27 -38.27
CA LYS A 915 -5.52 30.58 -39.51
C LYS A 915 -5.47 29.07 -39.31
N VAL A 916 -5.01 28.61 -38.15
CA VAL A 916 -4.99 27.20 -37.74
C VAL A 916 -6.41 26.66 -37.52
N ALA A 917 -7.26 27.41 -36.83
CA ALA A 917 -8.67 27.03 -36.60
C ALA A 917 -9.48 26.93 -37.89
N ARG A 918 -9.25 27.81 -38.88
CA ARG A 918 -9.86 27.73 -40.22
C ARG A 918 -9.49 26.45 -40.98
N ARG A 919 -8.44 25.75 -40.56
CA ARG A 919 -7.96 24.47 -41.12
C ARG A 919 -8.37 23.26 -40.27
N ASP A 920 -9.28 23.44 -39.31
CA ASP A 920 -9.76 22.42 -38.38
C ASP A 920 -8.65 21.74 -37.53
N ILE A 921 -7.57 22.48 -37.28
CA ILE A 921 -6.49 22.02 -36.41
C ILE A 921 -6.78 22.48 -34.98
N ARG A 922 -6.82 21.53 -34.04
CA ARG A 922 -7.03 21.86 -32.62
C ARG A 922 -5.80 22.53 -32.02
N ILE A 923 -5.99 23.45 -31.07
CA ILE A 923 -4.89 24.03 -30.28
C ILE A 923 -5.21 23.87 -28.80
N SER A 924 -4.48 22.99 -28.11
CA SER A 924 -4.52 22.93 -26.64
C SER A 924 -3.31 23.67 -26.07
N VAL A 925 -3.48 24.27 -24.89
CA VAL A 925 -2.43 25.05 -24.22
C VAL A 925 -2.20 24.53 -22.81
N LEU A 926 -0.97 24.15 -22.51
CA LEU A 926 -0.45 23.86 -21.19
C LEU A 926 0.32 25.09 -20.70
N LEU A 927 -0.33 25.89 -19.85
CA LEU A 927 0.24 27.13 -19.31
C LEU A 927 0.93 26.87 -17.97
N ILE A 928 2.22 27.21 -17.91
CA ILE A 928 3.08 27.09 -16.73
C ILE A 928 3.13 28.46 -16.02
N THR A 929 2.30 28.74 -15.01
CA THR A 929 2.27 30.09 -14.41
C THR A 929 2.01 30.10 -12.91
N GLY A 930 2.63 31.07 -12.23
CA GLY A 930 2.48 31.35 -10.80
C GLY A 930 1.45 32.42 -10.42
N GLY A 931 0.71 33.04 -11.37
CA GLY A 931 -0.34 33.99 -10.99
C GLY A 931 -0.71 35.12 -11.97
N ASP A 932 -0.13 35.23 -13.17
CA ASP A 932 -0.47 36.33 -14.09
C ASP A 932 -1.82 36.11 -14.80
N GLN A 933 -2.78 36.99 -14.52
CA GLN A 933 -4.15 36.92 -15.05
C GLN A 933 -4.20 37.23 -16.56
N GLN A 934 -3.30 38.07 -17.08
CA GLN A 934 -3.31 38.42 -18.49
C GLN A 934 -2.79 37.25 -19.35
N GLY A 935 -1.71 36.58 -18.95
CA GLY A 935 -1.23 35.34 -19.59
C GLY A 935 -2.25 34.21 -19.56
N ILE A 936 -2.99 34.05 -18.45
CA ILE A 936 -4.10 33.07 -18.36
C ILE A 936 -5.20 33.40 -19.36
N THR A 937 -5.59 34.67 -19.46
CA THR A 937 -6.65 35.11 -20.37
C THR A 937 -6.24 34.90 -21.82
N PHE A 938 -4.99 35.20 -22.15
CA PHE A 938 -4.42 34.97 -23.47
C PHE A 938 -4.38 33.48 -23.86
N ALA A 939 -3.81 32.63 -22.99
CA ALA A 939 -3.71 31.19 -23.24
C ALA A 939 -5.10 30.54 -23.38
N LYS A 940 -6.07 30.93 -22.55
CA LYS A 940 -7.47 30.52 -22.68
C LYS A 940 -8.07 30.95 -24.02
N LYS A 941 -7.78 32.18 -24.47
CA LYS A 941 -8.25 32.70 -25.75
C LYS A 941 -7.68 31.92 -26.93
N ILE A 942 -6.39 31.59 -26.91
CA ILE A 942 -5.74 30.75 -27.95
C ILE A 942 -6.36 29.34 -28.00
N SER A 943 -6.51 28.68 -26.84
CA SER A 943 -7.14 27.36 -26.79
C SER A 943 -8.60 27.38 -27.23
N TRP A 944 -9.33 28.47 -26.91
CA TRP A 944 -10.73 28.65 -27.29
C TRP A 944 -10.87 28.83 -28.81
N ILE A 945 -10.05 29.70 -29.42
CA ILE A 945 -10.00 29.88 -30.89
C ILE A 945 -9.68 28.55 -31.57
N GLY A 946 -8.67 27.83 -31.06
CA GLY A 946 -8.26 26.54 -31.58
C GLY A 946 -9.13 25.36 -31.15
N ARG A 947 -10.28 25.57 -30.51
CA ARG A 947 -11.21 24.50 -30.07
C ARG A 947 -10.53 23.35 -29.29
N GLY A 948 -9.48 23.66 -28.53
CA GLY A 948 -8.72 22.70 -27.74
C GLY A 948 -8.88 22.89 -26.24
N LYS A 949 -8.09 22.15 -25.47
CA LYS A 949 -8.14 22.15 -23.99
C LYS A 949 -7.13 23.15 -23.41
N PHE A 950 -7.48 23.76 -22.30
CA PHE A 950 -6.59 24.63 -21.52
C PHE A 950 -6.27 23.96 -20.19
N TYR A 951 -5.00 23.79 -19.89
CA TYR A 951 -4.52 23.28 -18.60
C TYR A 951 -3.58 24.30 -17.98
N LYS A 952 -3.85 24.65 -16.73
CA LYS A 952 -2.97 25.51 -15.93
C LYS A 952 -2.22 24.64 -14.95
N VAL A 953 -0.90 24.76 -14.95
CA VAL A 953 -0.04 24.06 -14.00
C VAL A 953 0.56 25.07 -13.02
N SER A 954 0.27 24.88 -11.73
CA SER A 954 0.78 25.73 -10.65
C SER A 954 2.08 25.23 -10.04
N ALA A 955 2.36 23.92 -10.13
CA ALA A 955 3.58 23.28 -9.63
C ALA A 955 4.35 22.66 -10.81
N VAL A 956 5.58 23.09 -11.01
CA VAL A 956 6.39 22.76 -12.21
C VAL A 956 6.60 21.24 -12.32
N GLU A 957 6.67 20.52 -11.19
CA GLU A 957 6.82 19.08 -11.13
C GLU A 957 5.63 18.30 -11.71
N ARG A 958 4.45 18.94 -11.77
CA ARG A 958 3.22 18.33 -12.31
C ARG A 958 3.07 18.49 -13.82
N ILE A 959 3.91 19.30 -14.48
CA ILE A 959 3.81 19.56 -15.93
C ILE A 959 3.73 18.26 -16.75
N PRO A 960 4.58 17.23 -16.53
CA PRO A 960 4.52 16.00 -17.32
C PRO A 960 3.23 15.19 -17.12
N ILE A 961 2.70 15.17 -15.90
CA ILE A 961 1.47 14.45 -15.56
C ILE A 961 0.27 15.19 -16.16
N SER A 962 0.19 16.52 -15.98
CA SER A 962 -0.88 17.36 -16.55
C SER A 962 -0.83 17.37 -18.09
N ALA A 963 0.35 17.26 -18.69
CA ALA A 963 0.48 17.11 -20.13
C ALA A 963 -0.18 15.81 -20.63
N LEU A 964 -0.02 14.69 -19.93
CA LEU A 964 -0.64 13.41 -20.33
C LEU A 964 -2.17 13.45 -20.30
N GLU A 965 -2.79 14.27 -19.46
CA GLU A 965 -4.25 14.50 -19.46
C GLU A 965 -4.74 15.17 -20.76
N MET A 966 -3.85 15.84 -21.50
CA MET A 966 -4.15 16.45 -22.79
C MET A 966 -4.32 15.41 -23.92
N MET A 967 -3.91 14.16 -23.66
CA MET A 967 -4.03 13.01 -24.58
C MET A 967 -5.29 12.17 -24.37
N GLY A 968 -6.06 12.43 -23.31
CA GLY A 968 -7.35 11.79 -23.01
C GLY A 968 -8.57 12.51 -23.57
#